data_AF-A0A832Q242-F1
#
_entry.id   AF-A0A832Q242-F1
#
_cell.length_a   1.000
_cell.length_b   1.000
_cell.length_c   1.000
_cell.angle_alpha   90.00
_cell.angle_beta   90.00
_cell.angle_gamma   90.00
#
_symmetry.space_group_name_H-M   'P 1'
#
loop_
_entity.id
_entity.type
_entity.pdbx_description
1 polymer ?
#
loop_
_entity_poly.entity_id
_entity_poly.type
_entity_poly.pdbx_seq_one_letter_code
_entity_poly.pdbx_strand_id
1 'polypeptide(L)'
;MSFKIRKHFTGILFILLTTFVISDAYGEVKLPNLFTDNMIIQRNTEIPVWGYSDPNEKINIQFKDKNYSTEADQNGYWSIKLAPSQEGGPYSIIINDIVINNVLVGDVWLCSGQSNIDLPIYRVEDLYKVLTDTLRRPNIRLLKVPNTTNIHDRSEDIGETVWRELSPENVSDFSAFSYFLAYDLYEKTGIPQGVIASSWGGTPIQSWIGQEYIKSYPNYKSELLLVKDDEYVNNINRAAQIANSKWNNLLYKLDKGVHEEWYSEDLDDNDWREVSQNNNREWTQTEFGPFNGSYWFRQKINIDKDYAGKEALLRLGCLVDADSTYVNGILVGSTGYQYPPRKYEIPKGLLKEGVNVITIRLIGGSNAEFVKDKPYKIVFEDKSELQLSEIWKFKHGAHLPLRNVQGIGMQNSPTACYNAMLYPLRKYPISGVLWYQGESNTSRPKEYQQLLENLMDNWRSIWKNETLPFFIVQLPNFMAPSYSPSESGWVTLRESQRRAVINDDNAQLVVGLGLGEWNDIHPLRKKELAERASLEIRKNIYIQDVITTPKVVKGQILDDMVILSFSDDIFGDENGEVYDLEISEDGRRFHNAKAVIKDNKLYISNSNIQHPVSVRYAWRNSPPNANLKGKNNLPLPTFQWDN
;
A
#
# COMPACT_ATOMS: atom_id res chain seq x y z
N MET A 1 -96.45 9.26 20.65
CA MET A 1 -96.48 9.87 19.29
C MET A 1 -95.54 9.04 18.41
N SER A 2 -96.02 8.00 17.72
CA SER A 2 -96.48 7.99 16.30
C SER A 2 -95.50 8.71 15.36
N PHE A 3 -94.88 8.09 14.33
CA PHE A 3 -95.42 7.24 13.27
C PHE A 3 -94.33 6.34 12.65
N LYS A 4 -94.73 5.15 12.18
CA LYS A 4 -94.00 4.27 11.23
C LYS A 4 -94.25 4.74 9.80
N ILE A 5 -93.23 4.70 8.93
CA ILE A 5 -93.42 4.60 7.47
C ILE A 5 -92.37 3.64 6.88
N ARG A 6 -92.86 2.57 6.25
CA ARG A 6 -92.11 1.66 5.35
C ARG A 6 -92.06 2.28 3.95
N LYS A 7 -90.94 2.16 3.23
CA LYS A 7 -90.90 2.25 1.76
C LYS A 7 -89.91 1.24 1.16
N HIS A 8 -90.23 0.87 -0.07
CA HIS A 8 -89.88 -0.32 -0.83
C HIS A 8 -88.40 -0.49 -1.22
N PHE A 9 -87.98 -1.75 -1.30
CA PHE A 9 -86.75 -2.22 -1.93
C PHE A 9 -86.96 -2.42 -3.44
N THR A 10 -86.12 -1.81 -4.26
CA THR A 10 -85.85 -2.21 -5.66
C THR A 10 -84.35 -2.15 -5.86
N GLY A 11 -83.74 -3.32 -6.10
CA GLY A 11 -82.32 -3.48 -6.33
C GLY A 11 -81.93 -3.11 -7.77
N ILE A 12 -80.83 -2.39 -7.90
CA ILE A 12 -80.10 -2.21 -9.16
C ILE A 12 -78.64 -2.55 -8.86
N LEU A 13 -78.16 -3.61 -9.51
CA LEU A 13 -76.79 -4.12 -9.47
C LEU A 13 -75.94 -3.22 -10.39
N PHE A 14 -75.04 -2.43 -9.82
CA PHE A 14 -74.07 -1.62 -10.57
C PHE A 14 -72.76 -2.40 -10.70
N ILE A 15 -72.41 -2.80 -11.91
CA ILE A 15 -71.11 -3.37 -12.27
C ILE A 15 -70.11 -2.20 -12.35
N LEU A 16 -69.19 -2.10 -11.38
CA LEU A 16 -68.04 -1.20 -11.47
C LEU A 16 -66.93 -1.90 -12.27
N LEU A 17 -66.68 -1.44 -13.50
CA LEU A 17 -65.44 -1.71 -14.22
C LEU A 17 -64.32 -0.87 -13.58
N THR A 18 -63.46 -1.49 -12.78
CA THR A 18 -62.18 -0.89 -12.37
C THR A 18 -61.15 -1.10 -13.48
N THR A 19 -60.86 -0.05 -14.24
CA THR A 19 -59.68 0.04 -15.10
C THR A 19 -58.43 0.09 -14.22
N PHE A 20 -57.72 -1.02 -14.10
CA PHE A 20 -56.33 -1.02 -13.63
C PHE A 20 -55.47 -0.33 -14.70
N VAL A 21 -55.04 0.90 -14.43
CA VAL A 21 -53.91 1.48 -15.14
C VAL A 21 -52.68 0.76 -14.60
N ILE A 22 -52.22 -0.25 -15.34
CA ILE A 22 -50.89 -0.84 -15.14
C ILE A 22 -49.92 0.24 -15.60
N SER A 23 -49.43 1.05 -14.65
CA SER A 23 -48.16 1.74 -14.86
C SER A 23 -47.10 0.65 -14.84
N ASP A 24 -46.46 0.38 -15.97
CA ASP A 24 -45.22 -0.39 -16.01
C ASP A 24 -44.19 0.38 -15.18
N ALA A 25 -44.10 0.03 -13.90
CA ALA A 25 -43.00 0.43 -13.05
C ALA A 25 -41.82 -0.44 -13.45
N TYR A 26 -41.09 -0.01 -14.47
CA TYR A 26 -39.79 -0.60 -14.78
C TYR A 26 -38.86 -0.33 -13.59
N GLY A 27 -38.33 -1.38 -12.98
CA GLY A 27 -37.26 -1.30 -12.01
C GLY A 27 -36.05 -0.58 -12.60
N GLU A 28 -35.35 0.18 -11.77
CA GLU A 28 -34.22 0.99 -12.19
C GLU A 28 -33.02 0.08 -12.54
N VAL A 29 -32.49 0.20 -13.77
CA VAL A 29 -31.26 -0.49 -14.17
C VAL A 29 -30.14 -0.12 -13.19
N LYS A 30 -29.50 -1.13 -12.60
CA LYS A 30 -28.40 -0.94 -11.64
C LYS A 30 -27.08 -1.41 -12.23
N LEU A 31 -26.13 -0.49 -12.30
CA LEU A 31 -24.77 -0.78 -12.75
C LEU A 31 -23.85 -1.07 -11.55
N PRO A 32 -22.80 -1.90 -11.76
CA PRO A 32 -21.72 -2.07 -10.79
C PRO A 32 -20.99 -0.76 -10.50
N ASN A 33 -20.43 -0.64 -9.30
CA ASN A 33 -19.74 0.58 -8.83
C ASN A 33 -18.49 0.98 -9.65
N LEU A 34 -18.00 0.11 -10.54
CA LEU A 34 -16.93 0.41 -11.50
C LEU A 34 -17.40 1.29 -12.68
N PHE A 35 -18.70 1.29 -12.98
CA PHE A 35 -19.29 2.03 -14.11
C PHE A 35 -19.74 3.41 -13.63
N THR A 36 -18.82 4.37 -13.65
CA THR A 36 -19.08 5.76 -13.28
C THR A 36 -18.52 6.71 -14.34
N ASP A 37 -18.93 7.97 -14.30
CA ASP A 37 -18.35 9.02 -15.12
C ASP A 37 -16.82 9.06 -14.99
N ASN A 38 -16.15 9.52 -16.05
CA ASN A 38 -14.70 9.55 -16.17
C ASN A 38 -14.04 8.16 -16.22
N MET A 39 -14.77 7.06 -16.39
CA MET A 39 -14.14 5.75 -16.47
C MET A 39 -13.23 5.57 -17.70
N ILE A 40 -12.40 4.54 -17.66
CA ILE A 40 -11.57 4.10 -18.79
C ILE A 40 -11.71 2.61 -19.02
N ILE A 41 -12.07 2.22 -20.23
CA ILE A 41 -12.22 0.81 -20.63
C ILE A 41 -11.00 0.32 -21.39
N GLN A 42 -10.69 -0.97 -21.25
CA GLN A 42 -9.55 -1.60 -21.91
C GLN A 42 -9.71 -1.60 -23.43
N ARG A 43 -8.69 -1.09 -24.13
CA ARG A 43 -8.60 -1.13 -25.59
C ARG A 43 -8.29 -2.53 -26.12
N ASN A 44 -8.57 -2.75 -27.41
CA ASN A 44 -8.17 -3.94 -28.16
C ASN A 44 -8.69 -5.28 -27.62
N THR A 45 -9.76 -5.25 -26.84
CA THR A 45 -10.48 -6.44 -26.36
C THR A 45 -11.98 -6.18 -26.32
N GLU A 46 -12.78 -7.24 -26.25
CA GLU A 46 -14.22 -7.10 -26.02
C GLU A 46 -14.46 -6.38 -24.69
N ILE A 47 -15.40 -5.43 -24.66
CA ILE A 47 -15.70 -4.65 -23.45
C ILE A 47 -16.96 -5.22 -22.82
N PRO A 48 -16.87 -5.93 -21.68
CA PRO A 48 -18.05 -6.41 -20.98
C PRO A 48 -18.77 -5.24 -20.32
N VAL A 49 -20.09 -5.17 -20.50
CA VAL A 49 -20.99 -4.31 -19.74
C VAL A 49 -22.03 -5.22 -19.10
N TRP A 50 -22.26 -5.05 -17.81
CA TRP A 50 -23.17 -5.90 -17.05
C TRP A 50 -23.83 -5.10 -15.94
N GLY A 51 -24.92 -5.65 -15.41
CA GLY A 51 -25.67 -5.05 -14.33
C GLY A 51 -26.83 -5.91 -13.89
N TYR A 52 -27.73 -5.29 -13.15
CA TYR A 52 -28.99 -5.89 -12.73
C TYR A 52 -30.14 -4.98 -13.15
N SER A 53 -31.31 -5.56 -13.38
CA SER A 53 -32.55 -4.86 -13.69
C SER A 53 -33.73 -5.78 -13.35
N ASP A 54 -34.95 -5.41 -13.72
CA ASP A 54 -36.07 -6.34 -13.55
C ASP A 54 -35.93 -7.57 -14.48
N PRO A 55 -36.43 -8.75 -14.08
CA PRO A 55 -36.40 -9.94 -14.92
C PRO A 55 -37.07 -9.71 -16.29
N ASN A 56 -36.43 -10.16 -17.37
CA ASN A 56 -36.88 -9.97 -18.76
C ASN A 56 -36.90 -8.50 -19.23
N GLU A 57 -36.31 -7.58 -18.47
CA GLU A 57 -36.18 -6.19 -18.92
C GLU A 57 -35.21 -6.09 -20.10
N LYS A 58 -35.63 -5.39 -21.14
CA LYS A 58 -34.81 -5.14 -22.32
C LYS A 58 -33.80 -4.03 -22.03
N ILE A 59 -32.52 -4.35 -22.21
CA ILE A 59 -31.41 -3.40 -22.05
C ILE A 59 -30.91 -2.98 -23.42
N ASN A 60 -30.87 -1.68 -23.66
CA ASN A 60 -30.32 -1.08 -24.89
C ASN A 60 -29.08 -0.29 -24.53
N ILE A 61 -27.99 -0.53 -25.26
CA ILE A 61 -26.69 0.10 -24.99
C ILE A 61 -26.19 0.78 -26.27
N GLN A 62 -25.87 2.06 -26.17
CA GLN A 62 -25.20 2.80 -27.22
C GLN A 62 -23.76 3.10 -26.79
N PHE A 63 -22.81 2.75 -27.64
CA PHE A 63 -21.41 3.14 -27.49
C PHE A 63 -20.85 3.55 -28.85
N LYS A 64 -20.35 4.79 -28.92
CA LYS A 64 -19.95 5.45 -30.18
C LYS A 64 -21.12 5.45 -31.17
N ASP A 65 -20.90 4.98 -32.39
CA ASP A 65 -21.84 4.87 -33.50
C ASP A 65 -22.60 3.52 -33.53
N LYS A 66 -22.45 2.67 -32.50
CA LYS A 66 -23.05 1.34 -32.43
C LYS A 66 -24.11 1.23 -31.35
N ASN A 67 -25.17 0.48 -31.66
CA ASN A 67 -26.23 0.11 -30.75
C ASN A 67 -26.20 -1.40 -30.49
N TYR A 68 -26.46 -1.77 -29.26
CA TYR A 68 -26.45 -3.13 -28.73
C TYR A 68 -27.75 -3.35 -27.95
N SER A 69 -28.21 -4.59 -27.86
CA SER A 69 -29.37 -4.93 -27.03
C SER A 69 -29.21 -6.32 -26.42
N THR A 70 -29.64 -6.46 -25.18
CA THR A 70 -29.72 -7.71 -24.43
C THR A 70 -30.96 -7.68 -23.54
N GLU A 71 -31.19 -8.73 -22.77
CA GLU A 71 -32.31 -8.86 -21.84
C GLU A 71 -31.80 -9.43 -20.52
N ALA A 72 -32.37 -8.98 -19.41
CA ALA A 72 -32.07 -9.54 -18.09
C ALA A 72 -32.67 -10.92 -17.90
N ASP A 73 -31.90 -11.80 -17.25
CA ASP A 73 -32.35 -13.14 -16.92
C ASP A 73 -33.42 -13.15 -15.82
N GLN A 74 -33.89 -14.32 -15.43
CA GLN A 74 -34.92 -14.46 -14.39
C GLN A 74 -34.48 -13.97 -13.00
N ASN A 75 -33.17 -13.80 -12.78
CA ASN A 75 -32.60 -13.25 -11.55
C ASN A 75 -32.29 -11.75 -11.69
N GLY A 76 -32.66 -11.13 -12.81
CA GLY A 76 -32.40 -9.73 -13.12
C GLY A 76 -30.98 -9.46 -13.64
N TYR A 77 -30.10 -10.47 -13.75
CA TYR A 77 -28.74 -10.24 -14.24
C TYR A 77 -28.72 -10.12 -15.76
N TRP A 78 -28.01 -9.12 -16.26
CA TRP A 78 -27.77 -8.96 -17.69
C TRP A 78 -26.29 -8.69 -17.95
N SER A 79 -25.85 -9.08 -19.14
CA SER A 79 -24.53 -8.69 -19.65
C SER A 79 -24.51 -8.69 -21.18
N ILE A 80 -23.63 -7.87 -21.73
CA ILE A 80 -23.32 -7.84 -23.15
C ILE A 80 -21.83 -7.52 -23.34
N LYS A 81 -21.29 -7.88 -24.50
CA LYS A 81 -19.94 -7.52 -24.89
C LYS A 81 -19.98 -6.52 -26.03
N LEU A 82 -19.41 -5.34 -25.82
CA LEU A 82 -19.22 -4.36 -26.87
C LEU A 82 -18.00 -4.74 -27.72
N ALA A 83 -18.01 -4.31 -28.98
CA ALA A 83 -16.91 -4.60 -29.90
C ALA A 83 -15.60 -3.92 -29.43
N PRO A 84 -14.43 -4.54 -29.66
CA PRO A 84 -13.16 -3.91 -29.36
C PRO A 84 -13.01 -2.51 -29.98
N SER A 85 -12.38 -1.61 -29.23
CA SER A 85 -12.07 -0.26 -29.69
C SER A 85 -10.57 0.03 -29.55
N GLN A 86 -10.04 0.81 -30.49
CA GLN A 86 -8.74 1.45 -30.36
C GLN A 86 -8.80 2.55 -29.29
N GLU A 87 -7.63 2.97 -28.80
CA GLU A 87 -7.52 4.06 -27.84
C GLU A 87 -8.15 5.38 -28.31
N GLY A 88 -8.65 6.17 -27.37
CA GLY A 88 -9.23 7.49 -27.66
C GLY A 88 -10.34 7.87 -26.68
N GLY A 89 -11.19 8.80 -27.11
CA GLY A 89 -12.23 9.42 -26.29
C GLY A 89 -11.97 10.92 -26.11
N PRO A 90 -12.77 11.61 -25.29
CA PRO A 90 -13.85 11.06 -24.48
C PRO A 90 -15.08 10.63 -25.31
N TYR A 91 -15.72 9.54 -24.88
CA TYR A 91 -17.01 9.05 -25.39
C TYR A 91 -18.06 9.04 -24.28
N SER A 92 -19.29 8.68 -24.63
CA SER A 92 -20.33 8.30 -23.66
C SER A 92 -20.81 6.87 -23.92
N ILE A 93 -21.21 6.18 -22.86
CA ILE A 93 -21.97 4.93 -22.92
C ILE A 93 -23.37 5.24 -22.40
N ILE A 94 -24.39 4.98 -23.21
CA ILE A 94 -25.80 5.17 -22.83
C ILE A 94 -26.40 3.78 -22.62
N ILE A 95 -26.98 3.53 -21.45
CA ILE A 95 -27.60 2.26 -21.07
C ILE A 95 -29.03 2.59 -20.63
N ASN A 96 -30.01 2.32 -21.50
CA ASN A 96 -31.37 2.84 -21.36
C ASN A 96 -31.38 4.37 -21.08
N ASP A 97 -31.76 4.78 -19.88
CA ASP A 97 -31.81 6.17 -19.41
C ASP A 97 -30.54 6.63 -18.66
N ILE A 98 -29.61 5.71 -18.37
CA ILE A 98 -28.34 6.02 -17.71
C ILE A 98 -27.31 6.46 -18.75
N VAL A 99 -26.63 7.57 -18.49
CA VAL A 99 -25.53 8.08 -19.33
C VAL A 99 -24.25 8.11 -18.51
N ILE A 100 -23.26 7.33 -18.93
CA ILE A 100 -21.89 7.41 -18.41
C ILE A 100 -21.07 8.31 -19.34
N ASN A 101 -20.58 9.42 -18.80
CA ASN A 101 -19.86 10.46 -19.53
C ASN A 101 -18.34 10.34 -19.39
N ASN A 102 -17.62 10.98 -20.31
CA ASN A 102 -16.16 11.11 -20.29
C ASN A 102 -15.43 9.75 -20.24
N VAL A 103 -15.91 8.78 -21.01
CA VAL A 103 -15.35 7.43 -21.10
C VAL A 103 -14.14 7.43 -22.03
N LEU A 104 -12.97 7.07 -21.52
CA LEU A 104 -11.77 6.84 -22.32
C LEU A 104 -11.65 5.37 -22.73
N VAL A 105 -10.97 5.12 -23.84
CA VAL A 105 -10.49 3.79 -24.24
C VAL A 105 -8.97 3.81 -24.18
N GLY A 106 -8.35 2.91 -23.41
CA GLY A 106 -6.91 2.85 -23.21
C GLY A 106 -6.45 1.60 -22.46
N ASP A 107 -5.29 1.66 -21.83
CA ASP A 107 -4.74 0.53 -21.07
C ASP A 107 -5.12 0.62 -19.60
N VAL A 108 -5.60 -0.47 -19.00
CA VAL A 108 -6.09 -0.53 -17.63
C VAL A 108 -5.22 -1.46 -16.80
N TRP A 109 -4.65 -0.94 -15.72
CA TRP A 109 -3.75 -1.67 -14.84
C TRP A 109 -4.39 -1.90 -13.47
N LEU A 110 -4.20 -3.09 -12.91
CA LEU A 110 -4.53 -3.38 -11.52
C LEU A 110 -3.26 -3.25 -10.67
N CYS A 111 -3.22 -2.25 -9.79
CA CYS A 111 -2.17 -2.12 -8.78
C CYS A 111 -2.70 -2.65 -7.45
N SER A 112 -2.03 -3.65 -6.88
CA SER A 112 -2.50 -4.32 -5.67
C SER A 112 -1.37 -4.68 -4.72
N GLY A 113 -1.75 -4.90 -3.46
CA GLY A 113 -0.84 -5.32 -2.41
C GLY A 113 -1.20 -4.68 -1.08
N GLN A 114 -0.20 -4.14 -0.39
CA GLN A 114 -0.37 -3.58 0.95
C GLN A 114 -0.02 -2.08 1.01
N SER A 115 0.50 -1.64 2.17
CA SER A 115 0.75 -0.25 2.53
C SER A 115 1.61 0.52 1.52
N ASN A 116 2.49 -0.16 0.79
CA ASN A 116 3.37 0.47 -0.19
C ASN A 116 2.71 0.78 -1.54
N ILE A 117 1.57 0.16 -1.85
CA ILE A 117 0.62 0.66 -2.87
C ILE A 117 -0.32 1.68 -2.24
N ASP A 118 -0.84 1.44 -1.04
CA ASP A 118 -1.77 2.37 -0.38
C ASP A 118 -1.18 3.75 -0.06
N LEU A 119 0.15 3.87 0.02
CA LEU A 119 0.83 5.10 0.41
C LEU A 119 0.38 6.27 -0.48
N PRO A 120 -0.31 7.28 0.07
CA PRO A 120 -0.91 8.34 -0.73
C PRO A 120 0.10 9.39 -1.19
N ILE A 121 -0.23 10.16 -2.22
CA ILE A 121 0.63 11.22 -2.78
C ILE A 121 1.09 12.22 -1.71
N TYR A 122 0.20 12.66 -0.81
CA TYR A 122 0.57 13.64 0.23
C TYR A 122 1.73 13.18 1.14
N ARG A 123 1.99 11.86 1.22
CA ARG A 123 3.12 11.31 1.97
C ARG A 123 4.47 11.53 1.29
N VAL A 124 4.49 11.70 -0.03
CA VAL A 124 5.72 11.83 -0.83
C VAL A 124 5.90 13.22 -1.43
N GLU A 125 4.96 14.13 -1.20
CA GLU A 125 4.99 15.51 -1.72
C GLU A 125 6.30 16.24 -1.40
N ASP A 126 6.92 16.01 -0.23
CA ASP A 126 8.18 16.70 0.09
C ASP A 126 9.28 16.44 -0.96
N LEU A 127 9.30 15.26 -1.59
CA LEU A 127 10.26 14.91 -2.64
C LEU A 127 9.80 15.36 -4.04
N TYR A 128 8.50 15.52 -4.25
CA TYR A 128 7.93 15.70 -5.58
C TYR A 128 7.01 16.92 -5.72
N LYS A 129 7.07 17.87 -4.78
CA LYS A 129 6.09 18.95 -4.61
C LYS A 129 5.76 19.70 -5.89
N VAL A 130 6.78 20.13 -6.62
CA VAL A 130 6.59 20.88 -7.88
C VAL A 130 5.79 20.06 -8.88
N LEU A 131 6.08 18.77 -9.00
CA LEU A 131 5.36 17.88 -9.91
C LEU A 131 3.94 17.61 -9.41
N THR A 132 3.76 17.27 -8.13
CA THR A 132 2.44 16.95 -7.56
C THR A 132 1.50 18.14 -7.52
N ASP A 133 2.01 19.37 -7.36
CA ASP A 133 1.22 20.60 -7.34
C ASP A 133 0.78 21.05 -8.75
N THR A 134 1.45 20.59 -9.81
CA THR A 134 1.23 21.10 -11.18
C THR A 134 0.75 20.05 -12.18
N LEU A 135 0.90 18.76 -11.87
CA LEU A 135 0.64 17.70 -12.82
C LEU A 135 -0.86 17.48 -13.03
N ARG A 136 -1.33 17.81 -14.24
CA ARG A 136 -2.68 17.52 -14.72
C ARG A 136 -2.62 16.69 -15.98
N ARG A 137 -3.35 15.57 -16.00
CA ARG A 137 -3.47 14.68 -17.17
C ARG A 137 -4.89 14.12 -17.27
N PRO A 138 -5.79 14.83 -17.99
CA PRO A 138 -7.15 14.38 -18.27
C PRO A 138 -7.24 13.15 -19.20
N ASN A 139 -6.14 12.49 -19.55
CA ASN A 139 -6.15 11.20 -20.23
C ASN A 139 -5.70 10.06 -19.30
N ILE A 140 -5.54 10.35 -18.01
CA ILE A 140 -5.25 9.37 -16.97
C ILE A 140 -6.45 9.29 -16.02
N ARG A 141 -6.87 8.07 -15.72
CA ARG A 141 -8.00 7.78 -14.83
C ARG A 141 -7.57 6.89 -13.69
N LEU A 142 -7.92 7.28 -12.48
CA LEU A 142 -7.49 6.65 -11.24
C LEU A 142 -8.74 6.26 -10.43
N LEU A 143 -8.87 4.98 -10.09
CA LEU A 143 -9.94 4.46 -9.24
C LEU A 143 -9.34 3.74 -8.04
N LYS A 144 -9.84 4.08 -6.85
CA LYS A 144 -9.40 3.45 -5.59
C LYS A 144 -10.51 2.54 -5.12
N VAL A 145 -10.21 1.26 -4.94
CA VAL A 145 -11.16 0.30 -4.40
C VAL A 145 -11.32 0.55 -2.90
N PRO A 146 -12.54 0.70 -2.38
CA PRO A 146 -12.75 0.86 -0.94
C PRO A 146 -12.32 -0.39 -0.17
N ASN A 147 -11.70 -0.17 0.99
CA ASN A 147 -11.27 -1.25 1.86
C ASN A 147 -12.47 -1.96 2.48
N THR A 148 -12.62 -3.24 2.19
CA THR A 148 -13.70 -4.09 2.70
C THR A 148 -13.25 -5.55 2.79
N THR A 149 -13.98 -6.37 3.54
CA THR A 149 -13.66 -7.78 3.76
C THR A 149 -14.93 -8.63 3.67
N ASN A 150 -14.80 -9.83 3.14
CA ASN A 150 -15.85 -10.84 3.20
C ASN A 150 -15.23 -12.22 3.36
N ILE A 151 -15.38 -12.84 4.53
CA ILE A 151 -14.77 -14.13 4.82
C ILE A 151 -15.64 -15.32 4.39
N HIS A 152 -16.96 -15.09 4.30
CA HIS A 152 -17.93 -16.13 4.07
C HIS A 152 -18.04 -16.46 2.59
N ASP A 153 -18.20 -15.42 1.76
CA ASP A 153 -18.50 -15.53 0.34
C ASP A 153 -17.76 -14.51 -0.52
N ARG A 154 -17.77 -14.75 -1.82
CA ARG A 154 -17.24 -13.82 -2.84
C ARG A 154 -18.29 -12.75 -3.14
N SER A 155 -17.87 -11.49 -3.13
CA SER A 155 -18.74 -10.36 -3.46
C SER A 155 -18.85 -10.22 -4.99
N GLU A 156 -20.02 -9.80 -5.48
CA GLU A 156 -20.23 -9.56 -6.92
C GLU A 156 -19.90 -8.13 -7.35
N ASP A 157 -19.79 -7.19 -6.40
CA ASP A 157 -19.42 -5.79 -6.64
C ASP A 157 -18.47 -5.28 -5.55
N ILE A 158 -17.72 -4.23 -5.87
CA ILE A 158 -16.91 -3.47 -4.92
C ILE A 158 -17.76 -2.47 -4.15
N GLY A 159 -17.22 -1.87 -3.09
CA GLY A 159 -17.86 -0.71 -2.45
C GLY A 159 -17.94 0.51 -3.38
N GLU A 160 -18.81 1.46 -3.06
CA GLU A 160 -19.00 2.69 -3.83
C GLU A 160 -17.68 3.44 -4.05
N THR A 161 -17.43 3.83 -5.30
CA THR A 161 -16.21 4.53 -5.71
C THR A 161 -16.46 5.29 -7.01
N VAL A 162 -15.49 6.10 -7.44
CA VAL A 162 -15.56 6.88 -8.68
C VAL A 162 -14.20 6.89 -9.38
N TRP A 163 -14.23 6.97 -10.71
CA TRP A 163 -13.03 7.27 -11.49
C TRP A 163 -12.70 8.76 -11.41
N ARG A 164 -11.42 9.06 -11.17
CA ARG A 164 -10.91 10.42 -11.03
C ARG A 164 -9.90 10.72 -12.11
N GLU A 165 -9.98 11.91 -12.70
CA GLU A 165 -8.91 12.41 -13.55
C GLU A 165 -7.66 12.71 -12.72
N LEU A 166 -6.48 12.50 -13.31
CA LEU A 166 -5.23 12.88 -12.65
C LEU A 166 -5.12 14.41 -12.62
N SER A 167 -5.31 14.99 -11.44
CA SER A 167 -5.07 16.40 -11.14
C SER A 167 -4.85 16.62 -9.64
N PRO A 168 -4.11 17.66 -9.21
CA PRO A 168 -3.75 17.85 -7.80
C PRO A 168 -4.96 17.89 -6.85
N GLU A 169 -6.09 18.47 -7.29
CA GLU A 169 -7.31 18.62 -6.49
C GLU A 169 -8.05 17.30 -6.25
N ASN A 170 -7.80 16.30 -7.10
CA ASN A 170 -8.63 15.11 -7.15
C ASN A 170 -7.95 13.89 -6.51
N VAL A 171 -6.61 13.86 -6.38
CA VAL A 171 -5.90 12.58 -6.17
C VAL A 171 -4.78 12.63 -5.12
N SER A 172 -4.79 13.61 -4.21
CA SER A 172 -3.79 13.70 -3.13
C SER A 172 -3.79 12.48 -2.18
N ASP A 173 -4.94 11.83 -2.01
CA ASP A 173 -5.15 10.60 -1.23
C ASP A 173 -4.94 9.29 -2.04
N PHE A 174 -4.59 9.41 -3.33
CA PHE A 174 -4.40 8.27 -4.23
C PHE A 174 -2.99 7.68 -4.09
N SER A 175 -2.86 6.38 -4.42
CA SER A 175 -1.59 5.65 -4.41
C SER A 175 -0.50 6.39 -5.19
N ALA A 176 0.59 6.74 -4.50
CA ALA A 176 1.72 7.46 -5.10
C ALA A 176 2.41 6.63 -6.19
N PHE A 177 2.58 5.33 -5.96
CA PHE A 177 3.18 4.43 -6.96
C PHE A 177 2.30 4.34 -8.21
N SER A 178 1.00 4.07 -8.06
CA SER A 178 0.07 3.97 -9.18
C SER A 178 -0.07 5.28 -9.95
N TYR A 179 -0.08 6.41 -9.25
CA TYR A 179 -0.11 7.74 -9.85
C TYR A 179 1.09 7.99 -10.76
N PHE A 180 2.31 7.75 -10.27
CA PHE A 180 3.52 7.96 -11.07
C PHE A 180 3.68 6.96 -12.19
N LEU A 181 3.18 5.72 -12.02
CA LEU A 181 3.19 4.70 -13.06
C LEU A 181 2.31 5.11 -14.23
N ALA A 182 1.05 5.47 -13.96
CA ALA A 182 0.12 5.90 -14.99
C ALA A 182 0.65 7.12 -15.74
N TYR A 183 1.25 8.06 -14.99
CA TYR A 183 1.90 9.24 -15.56
C TYR A 183 3.04 8.87 -16.51
N ASP A 184 4.03 8.08 -16.05
CA ASP A 184 5.17 7.74 -16.92
C ASP A 184 4.73 6.93 -18.14
N LEU A 185 3.84 5.93 -17.98
CA LEU A 185 3.32 5.17 -19.11
C LEU A 185 2.61 6.04 -20.14
N TYR A 186 1.77 6.99 -19.70
CA TYR A 186 1.12 7.94 -20.61
C TYR A 186 2.15 8.80 -21.35
N GLU A 187 3.13 9.37 -20.65
CA GLU A 187 4.15 10.23 -21.26
C GLU A 187 5.04 9.47 -22.27
N LYS A 188 5.24 8.16 -22.08
CA LYS A 188 6.08 7.33 -22.97
C LYS A 188 5.32 6.66 -24.12
N THR A 189 4.00 6.57 -24.04
CA THR A 189 3.20 5.83 -25.03
C THR A 189 2.16 6.69 -25.73
N GLY A 190 1.70 7.78 -25.11
CA GLY A 190 0.57 8.60 -25.57
C GLY A 190 -0.80 7.91 -25.44
N ILE A 191 -0.86 6.68 -24.94
CA ILE A 191 -2.10 5.91 -24.79
C ILE A 191 -2.75 6.30 -23.46
N PRO A 192 -4.06 6.62 -23.40
CA PRO A 192 -4.77 6.85 -22.16
C PRO A 192 -4.54 5.72 -21.13
N GLN A 193 -4.29 6.08 -19.88
CA GLN A 193 -3.93 5.12 -18.82
C GLN A 193 -4.99 5.09 -17.71
N GLY A 194 -5.39 3.88 -17.35
CA GLY A 194 -6.30 3.61 -16.24
C GLY A 194 -5.58 2.83 -15.15
N VAL A 195 -5.75 3.22 -13.89
CA VAL A 195 -5.27 2.40 -12.77
C VAL A 195 -6.37 2.18 -11.75
N ILE A 196 -6.64 0.90 -11.48
CA ILE A 196 -7.44 0.43 -10.36
C ILE A 196 -6.45 0.10 -9.23
N ALA A 197 -6.48 0.88 -8.15
CA ALA A 197 -5.72 0.62 -6.94
C ALA A 197 -6.58 -0.19 -5.96
N SER A 198 -6.24 -1.46 -5.75
CA SER A 198 -6.90 -2.36 -4.80
C SER A 198 -5.87 -2.88 -3.80
N SER A 199 -5.71 -2.19 -2.67
CA SER A 199 -4.66 -2.51 -1.70
C SER A 199 -5.12 -2.20 -0.29
N TRP A 200 -4.49 -2.84 0.70
CA TRP A 200 -4.75 -2.56 2.10
C TRP A 200 -3.49 -2.75 2.96
N GLY A 201 -3.04 -1.67 3.59
CA GLY A 201 -1.97 -1.64 4.59
C GLY A 201 -2.01 -2.79 5.61
N GLY A 202 -0.86 -3.44 5.79
CA GLY A 202 -0.67 -4.53 6.74
C GLY A 202 -1.23 -5.89 6.29
N THR A 203 -1.95 -5.99 5.18
CA THR A 203 -2.50 -7.27 4.73
C THR A 203 -1.40 -8.22 4.23
N PRO A 204 -1.43 -9.50 4.65
CA PRO A 204 -0.51 -10.52 4.17
C PRO A 204 -1.07 -11.20 2.89
N ILE A 205 -0.20 -11.84 2.10
CA ILE A 205 -0.56 -12.39 0.78
C ILE A 205 -1.75 -13.36 0.82
N GLN A 206 -1.90 -14.16 1.88
CA GLN A 206 -2.98 -15.14 1.97
C GLN A 206 -4.38 -14.51 2.00
N SER A 207 -4.49 -13.24 2.38
CA SER A 207 -5.76 -12.49 2.32
C SER A 207 -6.24 -12.27 0.88
N TRP A 208 -5.30 -12.28 -0.07
CA TRP A 208 -5.50 -11.95 -1.48
C TRP A 208 -5.55 -13.18 -2.41
N ILE A 209 -5.64 -14.37 -1.83
CA ILE A 209 -5.73 -15.63 -2.56
C ILE A 209 -7.07 -16.32 -2.25
N GLY A 210 -7.69 -16.84 -3.31
CA GLY A 210 -8.93 -17.61 -3.24
C GLY A 210 -8.83 -18.83 -2.34
N GLN A 211 -9.93 -19.14 -1.66
CA GLN A 211 -10.04 -20.23 -0.69
C GLN A 211 -9.55 -21.58 -1.25
N GLU A 212 -9.81 -21.83 -2.53
CA GLU A 212 -9.43 -23.06 -3.24
C GLU A 212 -7.92 -23.28 -3.29
N TYR A 213 -7.11 -22.22 -3.36
CA TYR A 213 -5.65 -22.28 -3.29
C TYR A 213 -5.17 -22.28 -1.83
N ILE A 214 -5.76 -21.44 -0.97
CA ILE A 214 -5.39 -21.32 0.45
C ILE A 214 -5.54 -22.63 1.23
N LYS A 215 -6.53 -23.46 0.89
CA LYS A 215 -6.77 -24.74 1.56
C LYS A 215 -5.61 -25.73 1.43
N SER A 216 -4.69 -25.54 0.49
CA SER A 216 -3.46 -26.34 0.37
C SER A 216 -2.45 -26.10 1.50
N TYR A 217 -2.60 -25.02 2.26
CA TYR A 217 -1.74 -24.65 3.39
C TYR A 217 -2.43 -25.00 4.72
N PRO A 218 -1.98 -26.03 5.47
CA PRO A 218 -2.70 -26.51 6.67
C PRO A 218 -2.94 -25.44 7.74
N ASN A 219 -1.97 -24.54 7.92
CA ASN A 219 -2.07 -23.44 8.89
C ASN A 219 -3.18 -22.44 8.49
N TYR A 220 -3.18 -21.96 7.24
CA TYR A 220 -4.19 -21.02 6.76
C TYR A 220 -5.57 -21.66 6.59
N LYS A 221 -5.63 -22.95 6.27
CA LYS A 221 -6.90 -23.70 6.30
C LYS A 221 -7.51 -23.71 7.70
N SER A 222 -6.70 -23.95 8.73
CA SER A 222 -7.18 -23.97 10.13
C SER A 222 -7.59 -22.57 10.59
N GLU A 223 -6.79 -21.55 10.25
CA GLU A 223 -7.13 -20.15 10.51
C GLU A 223 -8.45 -19.75 9.84
N LEU A 224 -8.63 -20.09 8.56
CA LEU A 224 -9.87 -19.83 7.83
C LEU A 224 -11.11 -20.45 8.48
N LEU A 225 -10.99 -21.66 9.05
CA LEU A 225 -12.11 -22.28 9.78
C LEU A 225 -12.46 -21.51 11.06
N LEU A 226 -11.47 -20.98 11.78
CA LEU A 226 -11.70 -20.17 12.97
C LEU A 226 -12.33 -18.81 12.62
N VAL A 227 -11.80 -18.11 11.63
CA VAL A 227 -12.27 -16.76 11.30
C VAL A 227 -13.62 -16.73 10.57
N LYS A 228 -14.12 -17.89 10.12
CA LYS A 228 -15.50 -18.07 9.63
C LYS A 228 -16.50 -18.34 10.75
N ASP A 229 -16.05 -18.52 11.98
CA ASP A 229 -16.95 -18.58 13.13
C ASP A 229 -17.21 -17.15 13.63
N ASP A 230 -18.37 -16.59 13.29
CA ASP A 230 -18.75 -15.24 13.68
C ASP A 230 -18.82 -15.08 15.21
N GLU A 231 -19.21 -16.13 15.95
CA GLU A 231 -19.24 -16.07 17.42
C GLU A 231 -17.82 -15.97 17.97
N TYR A 232 -16.90 -16.80 17.47
CA TYR A 232 -15.48 -16.72 17.82
C TYR A 232 -14.90 -15.32 17.53
N VAL A 233 -15.08 -14.81 16.32
CA VAL A 233 -14.56 -13.50 15.91
C VAL A 233 -15.14 -12.37 16.76
N ASN A 234 -16.46 -12.37 16.98
CA ASN A 234 -17.13 -11.36 17.79
C ASN A 234 -16.67 -11.39 19.25
N ASN A 235 -16.49 -12.58 19.83
CA ASN A 235 -16.04 -12.72 21.22
C ASN A 235 -14.59 -12.23 21.40
N ILE A 236 -13.68 -12.59 20.49
CA ILE A 236 -12.27 -12.11 20.54
C ILE A 236 -12.22 -10.59 20.35
N ASN A 237 -12.93 -10.06 19.37
CA ASN A 237 -12.94 -8.61 19.10
C ASN A 237 -13.57 -7.82 20.24
N ARG A 238 -14.65 -8.32 20.85
CA ARG A 238 -15.25 -7.72 22.05
C ARG A 238 -14.26 -7.72 23.23
N ALA A 239 -13.56 -8.82 23.47
CA ALA A 239 -12.55 -8.90 24.52
C ALA A 239 -11.41 -7.89 24.28
N ALA A 240 -10.92 -7.78 23.04
CA ALA A 240 -9.89 -6.82 22.67
C ALA A 240 -10.34 -5.36 22.85
N GLN A 241 -11.57 -5.03 22.44
CA GLN A 241 -12.16 -3.70 22.63
C GLN A 241 -12.25 -3.33 24.12
N ILE A 242 -12.74 -4.24 24.97
CA ILE A 242 -12.83 -4.02 26.41
C ILE A 242 -11.42 -3.82 27.01
N ALA A 243 -10.46 -4.68 26.66
CA ALA A 243 -9.09 -4.60 27.15
C ALA A 243 -8.43 -3.26 26.76
N ASN A 244 -8.56 -2.85 25.49
CA ASN A 244 -8.04 -1.58 24.99
C ASN A 244 -8.69 -0.37 25.68
N SER A 245 -10.02 -0.39 25.86
CA SER A 245 -10.73 0.67 26.58
C SER A 245 -10.27 0.79 28.04
N LYS A 246 -10.14 -0.33 28.75
CA LYS A 246 -9.65 -0.34 30.14
C LYS A 246 -8.21 0.14 30.23
N TRP A 247 -7.34 -0.27 29.30
CA TRP A 247 -5.96 0.18 29.25
C TRP A 247 -5.87 1.69 28.99
N ASN A 248 -6.63 2.23 28.02
CA ASN A 248 -6.65 3.66 27.72
C ASN A 248 -7.20 4.51 28.88
N ASN A 249 -8.25 4.03 29.55
CA ASN A 249 -8.79 4.68 30.74
C ASN A 249 -7.78 4.69 31.90
N LEU A 250 -7.03 3.60 32.06
CA LEU A 250 -5.96 3.53 33.07
C LEU A 250 -4.79 4.44 32.71
N LEU A 251 -4.40 4.51 31.44
CA LEU A 251 -3.42 5.46 30.94
C LEU A 251 -3.81 6.89 31.33
N TYR A 252 -5.02 7.31 30.95
CA TYR A 252 -5.51 8.65 31.28
C TYR A 252 -5.44 8.92 32.79
N LYS A 253 -5.96 7.99 33.60
CA LYS A 253 -6.01 8.12 35.08
C LYS A 253 -4.63 8.21 35.74
N LEU A 254 -3.63 7.53 35.20
CA LEU A 254 -2.29 7.44 35.80
C LEU A 254 -1.29 8.44 35.22
N ASP A 255 -1.62 9.09 34.11
CA ASP A 255 -0.70 9.98 33.42
C ASP A 255 -0.60 11.33 34.14
N LYS A 256 0.40 11.44 35.01
CA LYS A 256 0.67 12.66 35.78
C LYS A 256 0.80 13.88 34.89
N GLY A 257 1.42 13.76 33.71
CA GLY A 257 1.60 14.91 32.83
C GLY A 257 0.31 15.45 32.22
N VAL A 258 -0.74 14.62 32.13
CA VAL A 258 -2.07 15.10 31.76
C VAL A 258 -2.71 15.87 32.92
N HIS A 259 -2.62 15.35 34.14
CA HIS A 259 -3.29 15.89 35.33
C HIS A 259 -2.58 17.09 35.97
N GLU A 260 -1.26 17.18 35.82
CA GLU A 260 -0.41 18.29 36.26
C GLU A 260 -0.11 19.28 35.11
N GLU A 261 -0.78 19.12 33.98
CA GLU A 261 -0.68 20.00 32.81
C GLU A 261 0.76 20.24 32.35
N TRP A 262 1.55 19.17 32.22
CA TRP A 262 2.96 19.26 31.80
C TRP A 262 3.15 19.77 30.37
N TYR A 263 2.07 20.04 29.63
CA TYR A 263 2.10 20.74 28.34
C TYR A 263 2.06 22.26 28.48
N SER A 264 1.68 22.79 29.65
CA SER A 264 1.55 24.23 29.92
C SER A 264 2.84 25.00 29.62
N GLU A 265 2.67 26.23 29.13
CA GLU A 265 3.77 27.13 28.78
C GLU A 265 4.59 27.50 30.01
N ASP A 266 3.92 27.82 31.12
CA ASP A 266 4.52 28.38 32.35
C ASP A 266 5.02 27.32 33.34
N LEU A 267 5.01 26.03 32.96
CA LEU A 267 5.50 24.95 33.82
C LEU A 267 7.00 25.13 34.12
N ASP A 268 7.35 25.13 35.41
CA ASP A 268 8.74 24.99 35.85
C ASP A 268 9.24 23.56 35.60
N ASP A 269 10.17 23.43 34.66
CA ASP A 269 10.80 22.17 34.25
C ASP A 269 12.26 22.04 34.68
N ASN A 270 12.73 22.86 35.63
CA ASN A 270 14.12 22.82 36.09
C ASN A 270 14.51 21.50 36.77
N ASP A 271 13.54 20.81 37.39
CA ASP A 271 13.73 19.50 38.02
C ASP A 271 13.66 18.32 37.03
N TRP A 272 13.32 18.57 35.76
CA TRP A 272 13.28 17.53 34.74
C TRP A 272 14.71 17.15 34.33
N ARG A 273 14.96 15.85 34.30
CA ARG A 273 16.23 15.33 33.78
C ARG A 273 16.32 15.55 32.27
N GLU A 274 17.54 15.59 31.76
CA GLU A 274 17.80 15.64 30.32
C GLU A 274 18.09 14.26 29.78
N VAL A 275 17.57 13.97 28.59
CA VAL A 275 17.84 12.73 27.85
C VAL A 275 18.10 13.07 26.38
N SER A 276 18.93 12.25 25.73
CA SER A 276 19.03 12.29 24.28
C SER A 276 17.85 11.56 23.65
N GLN A 277 17.20 12.16 22.66
CA GLN A 277 16.14 11.51 21.89
C GLN A 277 16.60 10.19 21.25
N ASN A 278 17.88 10.10 20.89
CA ASN A 278 18.49 8.96 20.20
C ASN A 278 18.87 7.81 21.17
N ASN A 279 18.72 8.00 22.49
CA ASN A 279 19.02 6.98 23.50
C ASN A 279 17.74 6.41 24.12
N ASN A 280 16.89 5.77 23.31
CA ASN A 280 15.59 5.30 23.78
C ASN A 280 15.65 4.33 24.96
N ARG A 281 16.64 3.45 24.99
CA ARG A 281 16.85 2.52 26.11
C ARG A 281 17.03 3.24 27.45
N GLU A 282 17.56 4.45 27.48
CA GLU A 282 17.72 5.22 28.72
C GLU A 282 16.38 5.68 29.30
N TRP A 283 15.44 6.04 28.43
CA TRP A 283 14.19 6.67 28.84
C TRP A 283 12.96 5.76 28.76
N THR A 284 13.03 4.61 28.10
CA THR A 284 11.96 3.60 28.07
C THR A 284 11.99 2.59 29.24
N GLN A 285 12.89 2.77 30.20
CA GLN A 285 13.07 1.85 31.34
C GLN A 285 13.21 2.57 32.68
N THR A 286 13.04 1.81 33.76
CA THR A 286 13.31 2.18 35.15
C THR A 286 14.44 1.32 35.71
N GLU A 287 14.80 1.50 36.98
CA GLU A 287 15.71 0.58 37.69
C GLU A 287 15.20 -0.88 37.73
N PHE A 288 13.89 -1.07 37.58
CA PHE A 288 13.23 -2.38 37.55
C PHE A 288 13.02 -2.93 36.12
N GLY A 289 13.49 -2.22 35.10
CA GLY A 289 13.43 -2.64 33.70
C GLY A 289 12.44 -1.85 32.83
N PRO A 290 12.21 -2.31 31.59
CA PRO A 290 11.39 -1.62 30.60
C PRO A 290 9.90 -1.66 30.95
N PHE A 291 9.14 -0.66 30.51
CA PHE A 291 7.70 -0.58 30.73
C PHE A 291 6.98 0.05 29.54
N ASN A 292 5.64 0.02 29.55
CA ASN A 292 4.80 0.73 28.58
C ASN A 292 4.08 1.90 29.25
N GLY A 293 3.72 2.92 28.49
CA GLY A 293 2.86 3.98 29.02
C GLY A 293 3.07 5.29 28.30
N SER A 294 3.33 6.35 29.06
CA SER A 294 3.60 7.67 28.49
C SER A 294 4.92 8.27 28.94
N TYR A 295 5.54 8.97 28.00
CA TYR A 295 6.84 9.61 28.10
C TYR A 295 6.65 11.07 27.69
N TRP A 296 7.09 12.00 28.54
CA TRP A 296 6.94 13.43 28.31
C TRP A 296 8.28 14.05 28.00
N PHE A 297 8.34 14.78 26.90
CA PHE A 297 9.52 15.50 26.44
C PHE A 297 9.18 16.98 26.33
N ARG A 298 10.07 17.85 26.82
CA ARG A 298 9.94 19.30 26.74
C ARG A 298 11.24 19.92 26.26
N GLN A 299 11.14 20.93 25.41
CA GLN A 299 12.29 21.79 25.09
C GLN A 299 11.85 23.23 24.87
N LYS A 300 12.74 24.16 25.24
CA LYS A 300 12.61 25.59 24.96
C LYS A 300 13.34 25.90 23.65
N ILE A 301 12.70 26.69 22.81
CA ILE A 301 13.27 27.19 21.55
C ILE A 301 13.18 28.72 21.54
N ASN A 302 14.07 29.37 20.82
CA ASN A 302 14.03 30.82 20.63
C ASN A 302 13.53 31.14 19.21
N ILE A 303 12.49 31.95 19.10
CA ILE A 303 11.90 32.39 17.84
C ILE A 303 12.27 33.85 17.60
N ASP A 304 12.86 34.13 16.44
CA ASP A 304 13.16 35.49 16.03
C ASP A 304 11.89 36.30 15.79
N LYS A 305 11.99 37.60 16.02
CA LYS A 305 10.90 38.57 15.81
C LYS A 305 10.25 38.45 14.43
N ASP A 306 11.04 38.12 13.41
CA ASP A 306 10.58 38.00 12.03
C ASP A 306 9.62 36.82 11.82
N TYR A 307 9.61 35.83 12.71
CA TYR A 307 8.71 34.66 12.66
C TYR A 307 7.63 34.67 13.74
N ALA A 308 7.74 35.54 14.74
CA ALA A 308 6.74 35.70 15.78
C ALA A 308 5.35 36.01 15.18
N GLY A 309 4.34 35.29 15.65
CA GLY A 309 2.96 35.43 15.22
C GLY A 309 2.62 34.87 13.83
N LYS A 310 3.60 34.33 13.08
CA LYS A 310 3.37 33.71 11.76
C LYS A 310 2.98 32.23 11.88
N GLU A 311 2.46 31.68 10.79
CA GLU A 311 2.26 30.23 10.65
C GLU A 311 3.59 29.53 10.44
N ALA A 312 3.66 28.26 10.85
CA ALA A 312 4.82 27.42 10.62
C ALA A 312 4.42 25.95 10.61
N LEU A 313 5.33 25.07 10.21
CA LEU A 313 5.16 23.62 10.24
C LEU A 313 6.15 22.99 11.22
N LEU A 314 5.63 22.34 12.26
CA LEU A 314 6.41 21.49 13.15
C LEU A 314 6.58 20.10 12.53
N ARG A 315 7.84 19.73 12.25
CA ARG A 315 8.24 18.40 11.81
C ARG A 315 8.86 17.65 12.97
N LEU A 316 8.29 16.50 13.34
CA LEU A 316 8.80 15.62 14.39
C LEU A 316 9.10 14.20 13.86
N GLY A 317 9.59 14.13 12.63
CA GLY A 317 10.00 12.88 12.02
C GLY A 317 8.95 11.77 12.14
N CYS A 318 9.39 10.61 12.62
CA CYS A 318 8.55 9.46 12.92
C CYS A 318 8.75 9.13 14.41
N LEU A 319 7.66 8.91 15.14
CA LEU A 319 7.69 8.60 16.58
C LEU A 319 7.05 7.23 16.81
N VAL A 320 7.67 6.39 17.62
CA VAL A 320 7.12 5.08 18.02
C VAL A 320 6.49 5.21 19.41
N ASP A 321 5.19 4.98 19.62
CA ASP A 321 4.16 4.62 18.65
C ASP A 321 3.22 5.80 18.34
N ALA A 322 2.59 6.38 19.36
CA ALA A 322 1.61 7.45 19.21
C ALA A 322 2.01 8.71 19.97
N ASP A 323 1.61 9.90 19.51
CA ASP A 323 1.95 11.15 20.20
C ASP A 323 0.79 12.15 20.25
N SER A 324 0.89 13.06 21.22
CA SER A 324 0.16 14.33 21.27
C SER A 324 1.19 15.44 21.50
N THR A 325 1.23 16.43 20.61
CA THR A 325 2.27 17.45 20.58
C THR A 325 1.68 18.83 20.78
N TYR A 326 2.32 19.62 21.64
CA TYR A 326 1.90 20.95 22.06
C TYR A 326 2.97 21.99 21.78
N VAL A 327 2.55 23.20 21.43
CA VAL A 327 3.39 24.40 21.35
C VAL A 327 2.76 25.46 22.26
N ASN A 328 3.53 25.99 23.22
CA ASN A 328 3.05 26.99 24.20
C ASN A 328 1.72 26.60 24.86
N GLY A 329 1.60 25.35 25.32
CA GLY A 329 0.37 24.85 25.95
C GLY A 329 -0.75 24.42 25.00
N ILE A 330 -0.69 24.75 23.71
CA ILE A 330 -1.75 24.45 22.74
C ILE A 330 -1.41 23.19 21.96
N LEU A 331 -2.36 22.24 21.90
CA LEU A 331 -2.23 21.02 21.09
C LEU A 331 -2.20 21.40 19.60
N VAL A 332 -1.08 21.13 18.94
CA VAL A 332 -0.90 21.38 17.49
C VAL A 332 -1.10 20.13 16.64
N GLY A 333 -1.05 18.93 17.24
CA GLY A 333 -1.31 17.71 16.50
C GLY A 333 -1.18 16.43 17.31
N SER A 334 -1.68 15.34 16.72
CA SER A 334 -1.60 13.99 17.29
C SER A 334 -1.54 12.95 16.19
N THR A 335 -0.75 11.89 16.39
CA THR A 335 -0.64 10.75 15.49
C THR A 335 -0.80 9.46 16.30
N GLY A 336 -1.67 8.55 15.85
CA GLY A 336 -2.07 7.38 16.63
C GLY A 336 -1.19 6.13 16.52
N TYR A 337 -0.20 6.11 15.63
CA TYR A 337 0.69 4.96 15.40
C TYR A 337 1.98 5.39 14.71
N GLN A 338 2.97 4.50 14.65
CA GLN A 338 4.34 4.88 14.29
C GLN A 338 4.52 5.38 12.86
N TYR A 339 3.82 4.86 11.86
CA TYR A 339 4.26 5.05 10.46
C TYR A 339 4.02 6.43 9.81
N PRO A 340 3.06 7.28 10.22
CA PRO A 340 2.93 8.62 9.64
C PRO A 340 4.06 9.57 10.05
N PRO A 341 4.61 10.37 9.12
CA PRO A 341 5.48 11.46 9.50
C PRO A 341 4.66 12.50 10.27
N ARG A 342 5.23 13.03 11.35
CA ARG A 342 4.61 14.08 12.16
C ARG A 342 4.85 15.41 11.47
N LYS A 343 3.80 15.91 10.83
CA LYS A 343 3.70 17.22 10.18
C LYS A 343 2.54 17.96 10.82
N TYR A 344 2.82 18.81 11.81
CA TYR A 344 1.81 19.53 12.56
C TYR A 344 1.87 21.02 12.27
N GLU A 345 0.75 21.57 11.82
CA GLU A 345 0.63 23.00 11.55
C GLU A 345 0.65 23.78 12.88
N ILE A 346 1.51 24.79 12.95
CA ILE A 346 1.53 25.77 14.03
C ILE A 346 0.68 26.96 13.55
N PRO A 347 -0.50 27.19 14.15
CA PRO A 347 -1.39 28.24 13.70
C PRO A 347 -0.83 29.64 13.95
N LYS A 348 -1.30 30.59 13.15
CA LYS A 348 -0.97 32.02 13.28
C LYS A 348 -1.20 32.52 14.71
N GLY A 349 -0.26 33.31 15.21
CA GLY A 349 -0.33 33.91 16.55
C GLY A 349 0.18 33.02 17.68
N LEU A 350 0.46 31.73 17.44
CA LEU A 350 0.91 30.82 18.50
C LEU A 350 2.38 31.02 18.87
N LEU A 351 3.26 31.27 17.89
CA LEU A 351 4.67 31.58 18.14
C LEU A 351 4.84 33.01 18.63
N LYS A 352 5.69 33.20 19.64
CA LYS A 352 6.01 34.50 20.25
C LYS A 352 7.47 34.87 19.96
N GLU A 353 7.81 36.15 19.95
CA GLU A 353 9.22 36.56 19.91
C GLU A 353 9.92 36.07 21.19
N GLY A 354 11.11 35.50 21.05
CA GLY A 354 11.88 34.94 22.15
C GLY A 354 11.50 33.49 22.48
N VAL A 355 11.43 33.16 23.77
CA VAL A 355 11.28 31.77 24.25
C VAL A 355 9.88 31.23 23.95
N ASN A 356 9.84 30.05 23.33
CA ASN A 356 8.65 29.23 23.13
C ASN A 356 8.94 27.81 23.63
N VAL A 357 7.89 27.04 23.91
CA VAL A 357 8.01 25.68 24.46
C VAL A 357 7.34 24.68 23.54
N ILE A 358 8.06 23.60 23.21
CA ILE A 358 7.49 22.41 22.57
C ILE A 358 7.39 21.31 23.62
N THR A 359 6.21 20.69 23.73
CA THR A 359 5.98 19.51 24.57
C THR A 359 5.47 18.35 23.72
N ILE A 360 6.06 17.16 23.89
CA ILE A 360 5.61 15.92 23.25
C ILE A 360 5.21 14.94 24.34
N ARG A 361 3.95 14.49 24.30
CA ARG A 361 3.47 13.32 25.03
C ARG A 361 3.54 12.13 24.09
N LEU A 362 4.56 11.29 24.26
CA LEU A 362 4.73 10.05 23.51
C LEU A 362 4.09 8.89 24.29
N ILE A 363 3.26 8.11 23.62
CA ILE A 363 2.60 6.92 24.15
C ILE A 363 3.16 5.71 23.40
N GLY A 364 3.72 4.76 24.14
CA GLY A 364 4.38 3.62 23.52
C GLY A 364 4.79 2.55 24.50
N GLY A 365 5.42 1.50 23.96
CA GLY A 365 6.05 0.45 24.76
C GLY A 365 7.53 0.70 25.02
N SER A 366 8.22 -0.33 25.45
CA SER A 366 9.67 -0.30 25.65
C SER A 366 10.49 -0.01 24.39
N ASN A 367 9.88 -0.19 23.22
CA ASN A 367 10.41 0.13 21.90
C ASN A 367 10.04 1.54 21.43
N ALA A 368 9.45 2.39 22.29
CA ALA A 368 9.17 3.77 21.94
C ALA A 368 10.47 4.48 21.50
N GLU A 369 10.37 5.37 20.52
CA GLU A 369 11.56 5.96 19.88
C GLU A 369 11.24 7.27 19.16
N PHE A 370 12.22 8.18 19.15
CA PHE A 370 12.36 9.19 18.10
C PHE A 370 13.19 8.57 16.98
N VAL A 371 12.55 8.18 15.87
CA VAL A 371 13.25 7.47 14.80
C VAL A 371 14.40 8.33 14.27
N LYS A 372 15.61 7.79 14.40
CA LYS A 372 16.85 8.48 14.05
C LYS A 372 16.89 8.86 12.55
N ASP A 373 17.62 9.92 12.22
CA ASP A 373 17.79 10.49 10.86
C ASP A 373 16.50 11.05 10.21
N LYS A 374 15.37 11.07 10.93
CA LYS A 374 14.17 11.81 10.50
C LYS A 374 14.26 13.29 10.94
N PRO A 375 13.56 14.22 10.25
CA PRO A 375 13.68 15.65 10.54
C PRO A 375 12.90 16.06 11.80
N TYR A 376 13.58 16.73 12.74
CA TYR A 376 13.02 17.33 13.96
C TYR A 376 13.27 18.84 13.94
N LYS A 377 12.33 19.62 13.42
CA LYS A 377 12.52 21.05 13.12
C LYS A 377 11.21 21.82 12.97
N ILE A 378 11.28 23.14 13.03
CA ILE A 378 10.22 24.04 12.54
C ILE A 378 10.61 24.52 11.14
N VAL A 379 9.65 24.54 10.22
CA VAL A 379 9.79 25.12 8.88
C VAL A 379 8.85 26.32 8.77
N PHE A 380 9.38 27.50 8.47
CA PHE A 380 8.61 28.74 8.32
C PHE A 380 8.11 28.92 6.88
N GLU A 381 7.21 29.89 6.65
CA GLU A 381 6.61 30.18 5.34
C GLU A 381 7.66 30.47 4.24
N ASP A 382 8.75 31.15 4.59
CA ASP A 382 9.86 31.47 3.67
C ASP A 382 10.82 30.29 3.45
N LYS A 383 10.50 29.12 4.01
CA LYS A 383 11.26 27.87 4.00
C LYS A 383 12.55 27.92 4.82
N SER A 384 12.78 28.96 5.61
CA SER A 384 13.80 28.91 6.64
C SER A 384 13.45 27.84 7.68
N GLU A 385 14.46 27.29 8.32
CA GLU A 385 14.33 26.15 9.22
C GLU A 385 14.99 26.43 10.56
N LEU A 386 14.30 26.04 11.64
CA LEU A 386 14.85 26.00 13.00
C LEU A 386 14.97 24.55 13.44
N GLN A 387 16.19 24.05 13.53
CA GLN A 387 16.47 22.69 13.99
C GLN A 387 16.20 22.56 15.49
N LEU A 388 15.49 21.50 15.89
CA LEU A 388 15.27 21.20 17.31
C LEU A 388 16.49 20.53 17.93
N SER A 389 16.69 20.75 19.24
CA SER A 389 17.70 20.06 20.02
C SER A 389 17.39 18.56 20.10
N GLU A 390 18.44 17.74 20.01
CA GLU A 390 18.34 16.30 20.29
C GLU A 390 18.26 16.00 21.81
N ILE A 391 18.59 16.98 22.64
CA ILE A 391 18.49 16.89 24.10
C ILE A 391 17.15 17.47 24.54
N TRP A 392 16.38 16.66 25.26
CA TRP A 392 15.06 17.00 25.76
C TRP A 392 15.02 16.93 27.28
N LYS A 393 14.31 17.87 27.91
CA LYS A 393 13.82 17.66 29.28
C LYS A 393 12.81 16.53 29.26
N PHE A 394 12.87 15.65 30.27
CA PHE A 394 12.12 14.41 30.27
C PHE A 394 11.53 14.03 31.63
N LYS A 395 10.29 13.51 31.61
CA LYS A 395 9.65 12.78 32.71
C LYS A 395 8.84 11.58 32.22
N HIS A 396 8.75 10.55 33.05
CA HIS A 396 7.77 9.47 32.89
C HIS A 396 6.39 9.95 33.30
N GLY A 397 5.37 9.71 32.48
CA GLY A 397 3.97 10.03 32.78
C GLY A 397 3.30 8.90 33.54
N ALA A 398 2.78 7.92 32.80
CA ALA A 398 2.15 6.71 33.35
C ALA A 398 3.01 5.47 33.08
N HIS A 399 2.99 4.52 34.03
CA HIS A 399 3.52 3.17 33.86
C HIS A 399 2.35 2.18 33.75
N LEU A 400 2.36 1.35 32.70
CA LEU A 400 1.28 0.44 32.34
C LEU A 400 1.81 -0.93 31.93
N PRO A 401 1.00 -1.99 32.09
CA PRO A 401 1.32 -3.31 31.57
C PRO A 401 1.21 -3.36 30.04
N LEU A 402 1.72 -4.46 29.45
CA LEU A 402 1.49 -4.80 28.05
C LEU A 402 -0.01 -4.97 27.76
N ARG A 403 -0.42 -4.58 26.55
CA ARG A 403 -1.76 -4.88 26.04
C ARG A 403 -1.77 -6.33 25.56
N ASN A 404 -2.37 -7.22 26.34
CA ASN A 404 -2.28 -8.67 26.11
C ASN A 404 -3.38 -9.25 25.21
N VAL A 405 -4.42 -8.47 24.87
CA VAL A 405 -5.54 -8.95 24.05
C VAL A 405 -5.58 -8.18 22.73
N GLN A 406 -5.34 -8.88 21.62
CA GLN A 406 -5.42 -8.35 20.27
C GLN A 406 -6.70 -8.83 19.60
N GLY A 407 -7.33 -7.95 18.81
CA GLY A 407 -8.47 -8.31 17.99
C GLY A 407 -8.03 -9.07 16.74
N ILE A 408 -8.99 -9.74 16.10
CA ILE A 408 -8.83 -10.30 14.77
C ILE A 408 -9.10 -9.19 13.76
N GLY A 409 -8.05 -8.74 13.09
CA GLY A 409 -8.16 -7.90 11.91
C GLY A 409 -8.61 -8.75 10.72
N MET A 410 -9.90 -8.69 10.37
CA MET A 410 -10.48 -9.52 9.31
C MET A 410 -9.75 -9.35 7.97
N GLN A 411 -9.22 -8.16 7.69
CA GLN A 411 -8.43 -7.89 6.49
C GLN A 411 -7.14 -8.72 6.41
N ASN A 412 -6.61 -9.17 7.54
CA ASN A 412 -5.42 -10.01 7.59
C ASN A 412 -5.73 -11.50 7.44
N SER A 413 -7.00 -11.88 7.56
CA SER A 413 -7.43 -13.27 7.48
C SER A 413 -7.35 -13.81 6.05
N PRO A 414 -7.08 -15.10 5.86
CA PRO A 414 -6.99 -15.70 4.53
C PRO A 414 -8.28 -15.48 3.72
N THR A 415 -8.13 -15.17 2.44
CA THR A 415 -9.22 -14.97 1.46
C THR A 415 -10.12 -13.73 1.68
N ALA A 416 -10.04 -13.04 2.82
CA ALA A 416 -10.96 -11.96 3.16
C ALA A 416 -10.95 -10.78 2.18
N CYS A 417 -9.76 -10.29 1.79
CA CYS A 417 -9.63 -9.20 0.81
C CYS A 417 -9.87 -9.70 -0.62
N TYR A 418 -9.43 -10.91 -0.94
CA TYR A 418 -9.70 -11.56 -2.23
C TYR A 418 -11.18 -11.54 -2.56
N ASN A 419 -12.01 -11.98 -1.62
CA ASN A 419 -13.45 -12.11 -1.81
C ASN A 419 -14.16 -10.77 -2.03
N ALA A 420 -13.71 -9.71 -1.37
CA ALA A 420 -14.45 -8.44 -1.32
C ALA A 420 -13.85 -7.31 -2.16
N MET A 421 -12.54 -7.33 -2.41
CA MET A 421 -11.83 -6.25 -3.11
C MET A 421 -11.26 -6.68 -4.47
N LEU A 422 -10.93 -7.96 -4.65
CA LEU A 422 -10.36 -8.47 -5.89
C LEU A 422 -11.40 -9.16 -6.78
N TYR A 423 -12.08 -10.17 -6.24
CA TYR A 423 -13.00 -11.02 -7.00
C TYR A 423 -14.09 -10.23 -7.75
N PRO A 424 -14.66 -9.14 -7.20
CA PRO A 424 -15.59 -8.30 -7.97
C PRO A 424 -14.99 -7.70 -9.26
N LEU A 425 -13.68 -7.44 -9.30
CA LEU A 425 -12.99 -6.82 -10.44
C LEU A 425 -12.78 -7.77 -11.63
N ARG A 426 -12.94 -9.10 -11.44
CA ARG A 426 -12.60 -10.15 -12.43
C ARG A 426 -13.28 -10.00 -13.79
N LYS A 427 -14.40 -9.27 -13.86
CA LYS A 427 -15.17 -9.03 -15.09
C LYS A 427 -14.64 -7.83 -15.89
N TYR A 428 -13.80 -6.98 -15.28
CA TYR A 428 -13.20 -5.82 -15.91
C TYR A 428 -11.87 -6.24 -16.59
N PRO A 429 -11.75 -6.12 -17.93
CA PRO A 429 -10.50 -6.46 -18.60
C PRO A 429 -9.37 -5.52 -18.19
N ILE A 430 -8.16 -6.06 -18.07
CA ILE A 430 -6.95 -5.34 -17.67
C ILE A 430 -5.76 -5.74 -18.55
N SER A 431 -4.83 -4.81 -18.76
CA SER A 431 -3.55 -5.02 -19.46
C SER A 431 -2.53 -5.81 -18.64
N GLY A 432 -2.63 -5.76 -17.30
CA GLY A 432 -1.70 -6.46 -16.42
C GLY A 432 -1.86 -6.06 -14.94
N VAL A 433 -1.10 -6.75 -14.10
CA VAL A 433 -1.14 -6.60 -12.64
C VAL A 433 0.22 -6.13 -12.12
N LEU A 434 0.21 -5.14 -11.24
CA LEU A 434 1.36 -4.79 -10.41
C LEU A 434 1.09 -5.21 -8.97
N TRP A 435 1.96 -6.07 -8.45
CA TRP A 435 1.85 -6.59 -7.09
C TRP A 435 3.01 -6.09 -6.24
N TYR A 436 2.71 -5.27 -5.23
CA TYR A 436 3.69 -4.80 -4.25
C TYR A 436 3.23 -5.12 -2.83
N GLN A 437 3.70 -6.26 -2.37
CA GLN A 437 3.45 -6.78 -1.04
C GLN A 437 4.61 -7.70 -0.62
N GLY A 438 4.78 -7.85 0.68
CA GLY A 438 5.71 -8.84 1.23
C GLY A 438 6.05 -8.61 2.70
N GLU A 439 5.97 -7.36 3.16
CA GLU A 439 6.44 -6.93 4.48
C GLU A 439 5.74 -7.71 5.60
N SER A 440 4.41 -7.92 5.47
CA SER A 440 3.61 -8.68 6.43
C SER A 440 3.86 -10.19 6.42
N ASN A 441 4.65 -10.72 5.48
CA ASN A 441 4.97 -12.15 5.35
C ASN A 441 6.45 -12.47 5.64
N THR A 442 7.23 -11.49 6.09
CA THR A 442 8.66 -11.66 6.39
C THR A 442 8.95 -12.67 7.51
N SER A 443 7.95 -13.06 8.31
CA SER A 443 8.08 -14.15 9.29
C SER A 443 8.03 -15.56 8.67
N ARG A 444 7.53 -15.70 7.43
CA ARG A 444 7.42 -16.98 6.70
C ARG A 444 7.88 -16.83 5.23
N PRO A 445 9.10 -16.35 4.99
CA PRO A 445 9.50 -15.91 3.67
C PRO A 445 9.62 -17.04 2.64
N LYS A 446 9.97 -18.26 3.06
CA LYS A 446 10.06 -19.41 2.14
C LYS A 446 8.68 -19.87 1.65
N GLU A 447 7.67 -19.86 2.52
CA GLU A 447 6.28 -20.16 2.16
C GLU A 447 5.73 -19.12 1.18
N TYR A 448 6.18 -17.87 1.30
CA TYR A 448 5.78 -16.76 0.45
C TYR A 448 6.03 -17.02 -1.05
N GLN A 449 7.13 -17.68 -1.41
CA GLN A 449 7.40 -17.98 -2.83
C GLN A 449 6.23 -18.75 -3.46
N GLN A 450 5.81 -19.84 -2.82
CA GLN A 450 4.72 -20.67 -3.32
C GLN A 450 3.36 -19.96 -3.24
N LEU A 451 3.14 -19.14 -2.20
CA LEU A 451 1.94 -18.31 -2.11
C LEU A 451 1.85 -17.31 -3.26
N LEU A 452 2.97 -16.72 -3.66
CA LEU A 452 3.03 -15.77 -4.77
C LEU A 452 2.79 -16.45 -6.12
N GLU A 453 3.39 -17.62 -6.36
CA GLU A 453 3.09 -18.46 -7.52
C GLU A 453 1.59 -18.77 -7.59
N ASN A 454 1.00 -19.25 -6.49
CA ASN A 454 -0.44 -19.53 -6.39
C ASN A 454 -1.32 -18.29 -6.56
N LEU A 455 -0.88 -17.11 -6.12
CA LEU A 455 -1.60 -15.85 -6.32
C LEU A 455 -1.71 -15.52 -7.81
N MET A 456 -0.60 -15.57 -8.53
CA MET A 456 -0.56 -15.28 -9.97
C MET A 456 -1.47 -16.24 -10.74
N ASP A 457 -1.38 -17.54 -10.45
CA ASP A 457 -2.22 -18.57 -11.06
C ASP A 457 -3.71 -18.38 -10.75
N ASN A 458 -4.05 -18.09 -9.48
CA ASN A 458 -5.43 -17.88 -9.08
C ASN A 458 -6.06 -16.67 -9.79
N TRP A 459 -5.31 -15.59 -9.92
CA TRP A 459 -5.80 -14.36 -10.54
C TRP A 459 -5.98 -14.56 -12.05
N ARG A 460 -5.02 -15.19 -12.73
CA ARG A 460 -5.17 -15.62 -14.13
C ARG A 460 -6.42 -16.47 -14.36
N SER A 461 -6.70 -17.38 -13.44
CA SER A 461 -7.88 -18.24 -13.48
C SER A 461 -9.18 -17.43 -13.44
N ILE A 462 -9.34 -16.48 -12.50
CA ILE A 462 -10.58 -15.70 -12.40
C ILE A 462 -10.77 -14.67 -13.52
N TRP A 463 -9.67 -14.12 -14.06
CA TRP A 463 -9.70 -13.28 -15.27
C TRP A 463 -9.81 -14.08 -16.57
N LYS A 464 -9.68 -15.41 -16.51
CA LYS A 464 -9.63 -16.32 -17.67
C LYS A 464 -8.59 -15.88 -18.70
N ASN A 465 -7.41 -15.51 -18.21
CA ASN A 465 -6.28 -15.06 -19.02
C ASN A 465 -5.01 -15.73 -18.50
N GLU A 466 -4.64 -16.86 -19.10
CA GLU A 466 -3.47 -17.67 -18.69
C GLU A 466 -2.13 -16.94 -18.86
N THR A 467 -2.08 -15.94 -19.73
CA THR A 467 -0.88 -15.13 -20.00
C THR A 467 -1.01 -13.73 -19.42
N LEU A 468 -1.90 -13.50 -18.44
CA LEU A 468 -2.03 -12.19 -17.79
C LEU A 468 -0.66 -11.77 -17.23
N PRO A 469 -0.12 -10.62 -17.65
CA PRO A 469 1.19 -10.17 -17.20
C PRO A 469 1.20 -9.76 -15.72
N PHE A 470 2.22 -10.20 -14.99
CA PHE A 470 2.48 -9.79 -13.61
C PHE A 470 3.79 -9.03 -13.48
N PHE A 471 3.76 -7.92 -12.76
CA PHE A 471 4.94 -7.15 -12.40
C PHE A 471 5.06 -7.14 -10.87
N ILE A 472 5.96 -7.98 -10.36
CA ILE A 472 6.18 -8.16 -8.93
C ILE A 472 7.20 -7.15 -8.45
N VAL A 473 6.80 -6.27 -7.54
CA VAL A 473 7.70 -5.28 -6.95
C VAL A 473 8.47 -5.90 -5.80
N GLN A 474 9.80 -6.02 -5.97
CA GLN A 474 10.68 -6.56 -4.96
C GLN A 474 10.72 -5.62 -3.73
N LEU A 475 10.77 -6.17 -2.51
CA LEU A 475 10.95 -5.35 -1.33
C LEU A 475 12.23 -4.50 -1.44
N PRO A 476 12.20 -3.25 -0.95
CA PRO A 476 13.35 -2.37 -0.96
C PRO A 476 14.34 -2.77 0.15
N ASN A 477 15.43 -2.01 0.31
CA ASN A 477 16.21 -2.07 1.55
C ASN A 477 15.42 -1.44 2.72
N PHE A 478 15.44 -2.07 3.89
CA PHE A 478 14.82 -1.57 5.12
C PHE A 478 15.51 -2.19 6.34
N MET A 479 15.50 -1.50 7.49
CA MET A 479 16.27 -1.79 8.71
C MET A 479 17.76 -1.42 8.60
N ALA A 480 18.43 -1.32 9.76
CA ALA A 480 19.83 -0.95 9.84
C ALA A 480 20.73 -1.85 8.97
N PRO A 481 21.79 -1.29 8.34
CA PRO A 481 22.71 -2.05 7.53
C PRO A 481 23.50 -3.06 8.37
N SER A 482 23.86 -4.18 7.75
CA SER A 482 24.81 -5.16 8.29
C SER A 482 26.02 -5.27 7.37
N TYR A 483 27.20 -5.46 7.96
CA TYR A 483 28.47 -5.65 7.23
C TYR A 483 28.95 -7.11 7.22
N SER A 484 28.27 -7.97 7.98
CA SER A 484 28.54 -9.40 8.04
C SER A 484 27.36 -10.19 7.46
N PRO A 485 27.62 -11.38 6.90
CA PRO A 485 26.57 -12.27 6.43
C PRO A 485 25.53 -12.50 7.53
N SER A 486 24.27 -12.25 7.19
CA SER A 486 23.16 -12.33 8.14
C SER A 486 21.91 -12.80 7.41
N GLU A 487 21.24 -13.82 7.95
CA GLU A 487 19.97 -14.27 7.42
C GLU A 487 18.82 -13.50 8.09
N SER A 488 17.82 -13.13 7.30
CA SER A 488 16.63 -12.46 7.82
C SER A 488 15.39 -12.80 6.99
N GLY A 489 14.24 -12.62 7.63
CA GLY A 489 12.95 -12.69 6.98
C GLY A 489 12.84 -11.78 5.74
N TRP A 490 13.34 -10.55 5.86
CA TRP A 490 13.28 -9.54 4.82
C TRP A 490 14.07 -9.92 3.57
N VAL A 491 15.33 -10.37 3.75
CA VAL A 491 16.17 -10.70 2.61
C VAL A 491 15.78 -12.02 1.95
N THR A 492 15.41 -13.03 2.75
CA THR A 492 14.87 -14.28 2.20
C THR A 492 13.61 -14.00 1.38
N LEU A 493 12.73 -13.07 1.82
CA LEU A 493 11.52 -12.74 1.07
C LEU A 493 11.80 -12.06 -0.28
N ARG A 494 12.81 -11.16 -0.35
CA ARG A 494 13.23 -10.56 -1.64
C ARG A 494 13.67 -11.61 -2.65
N GLU A 495 14.38 -12.63 -2.17
CA GLU A 495 14.75 -13.77 -3.00
C GLU A 495 13.53 -14.62 -3.39
N SER A 496 12.60 -14.85 -2.46
CA SER A 496 11.34 -15.56 -2.76
C SER A 496 10.50 -14.85 -3.83
N GLN A 497 10.46 -13.51 -3.83
CA GLN A 497 9.85 -12.72 -4.91
C GLN A 497 10.55 -12.95 -6.25
N ARG A 498 11.90 -12.93 -6.27
CA ARG A 498 12.68 -13.18 -7.50
C ARG A 498 12.46 -14.61 -8.02
N ARG A 499 12.46 -15.61 -7.14
CA ARG A 499 12.28 -17.03 -7.52
C ARG A 499 10.89 -17.30 -8.08
N ALA A 500 9.84 -16.75 -7.45
CA ALA A 500 8.48 -16.85 -7.99
C ALA A 500 8.36 -16.28 -9.41
N VAL A 501 9.02 -15.14 -9.68
CA VAL A 501 9.06 -14.53 -11.02
C VAL A 501 9.83 -15.38 -12.02
N ILE A 502 10.97 -15.98 -11.64
CA ILE A 502 11.76 -16.82 -12.56
C ILE A 502 11.02 -18.09 -12.98
N ASN A 503 10.10 -18.57 -12.13
CA ASN A 503 9.30 -19.75 -12.42
C ASN A 503 8.08 -19.45 -13.32
N ASP A 504 7.95 -18.23 -13.84
CA ASP A 504 6.78 -17.77 -14.58
C ASP A 504 7.15 -16.87 -15.77
N ASP A 505 6.92 -17.37 -16.99
CA ASP A 505 7.28 -16.68 -18.24
C ASP A 505 6.51 -15.36 -18.47
N ASN A 506 5.37 -15.17 -17.80
CA ASN A 506 4.53 -13.98 -17.90
C ASN A 506 4.69 -13.05 -16.69
N ALA A 507 5.69 -13.28 -15.84
CA ALA A 507 6.01 -12.43 -14.70
C ALA A 507 7.34 -11.69 -14.90
N GLN A 508 7.41 -10.46 -14.40
CA GLN A 508 8.63 -9.65 -14.37
C GLN A 508 8.87 -9.10 -12.97
N LEU A 509 10.14 -8.94 -12.60
CA LEU A 509 10.54 -8.41 -11.31
C LEU A 509 10.89 -6.94 -11.46
N VAL A 510 10.19 -6.08 -10.72
CA VAL A 510 10.54 -4.67 -10.57
C VAL A 510 11.46 -4.54 -9.36
N VAL A 511 12.72 -4.19 -9.59
CA VAL A 511 13.74 -4.13 -8.53
C VAL A 511 13.52 -2.92 -7.63
N GLY A 512 13.17 -3.16 -6.36
CA GLY A 512 13.03 -2.12 -5.32
C GLY A 512 14.33 -1.72 -4.62
N LEU A 513 15.42 -2.47 -4.81
CA LEU A 513 16.70 -2.24 -4.15
C LEU A 513 17.27 -0.84 -4.47
N GLY A 514 17.80 -0.15 -3.46
CA GLY A 514 18.40 1.18 -3.58
C GLY A 514 17.38 2.33 -3.56
N LEU A 515 16.08 2.04 -3.45
CA LEU A 515 15.02 3.04 -3.28
C LEU A 515 14.45 3.04 -1.85
N GLY A 516 14.92 2.15 -0.99
CA GLY A 516 14.52 2.00 0.41
C GLY A 516 15.21 2.97 1.37
N GLU A 517 14.67 3.06 2.58
CA GLU A 517 15.28 3.78 3.71
C GLU A 517 15.50 2.79 4.86
N TRP A 518 16.60 2.89 5.59
CA TRP A 518 16.89 1.96 6.68
C TRP A 518 15.91 2.12 7.86
N ASN A 519 15.32 3.30 8.00
CA ASN A 519 14.46 3.71 9.13
C ASN A 519 13.00 3.94 8.73
N ASP A 520 12.60 3.61 7.50
CA ASP A 520 11.22 3.74 7.04
C ASP A 520 10.82 2.57 6.15
N ILE A 521 9.78 1.86 6.56
CA ILE A 521 9.24 0.73 5.82
C ILE A 521 8.48 1.20 4.56
N HIS A 522 8.12 2.49 4.49
CA HIS A 522 7.42 3.11 3.37
C HIS A 522 8.35 4.07 2.62
N PRO A 523 9.21 3.55 1.72
CA PRO A 523 10.14 4.40 0.96
C PRO A 523 9.42 5.51 0.22
N LEU A 524 9.95 6.72 0.33
CA LEU A 524 9.35 7.91 -0.28
C LEU A 524 9.61 8.00 -1.79
N ARG A 525 10.63 7.30 -2.30
CA ARG A 525 11.08 7.34 -3.71
C ARG A 525 10.18 6.56 -4.67
N LYS A 526 8.87 6.85 -4.65
CA LYS A 526 7.83 6.13 -5.40
C LYS A 526 7.84 6.40 -6.89
N LYS A 527 8.28 7.59 -7.31
CA LYS A 527 8.37 7.94 -8.74
C LYS A 527 9.41 7.09 -9.45
N GLU A 528 10.61 6.98 -8.90
CA GLU A 528 11.69 6.15 -9.49
C GLU A 528 11.33 4.67 -9.50
N LEU A 529 10.59 4.19 -8.49
CA LEU A 529 10.10 2.81 -8.49
C LEU A 529 9.06 2.57 -9.59
N ALA A 530 8.16 3.52 -9.81
CA ALA A 530 7.17 3.47 -10.89
C ALA A 530 7.83 3.54 -12.27
N GLU A 531 8.89 4.32 -12.44
CA GLU A 531 9.70 4.36 -13.67
C GLU A 531 10.36 3.01 -13.96
N ARG A 532 10.86 2.30 -12.94
CA ARG A 532 11.38 0.93 -13.11
C ARG A 532 10.29 -0.05 -13.55
N ALA A 533 9.09 0.06 -12.98
CA ALA A 533 7.95 -0.76 -13.41
C ALA A 533 7.53 -0.44 -14.85
N SER A 534 7.51 0.85 -15.22
CA SER A 534 7.25 1.30 -16.58
C SER A 534 8.24 0.73 -17.59
N LEU A 535 9.54 0.63 -17.27
CA LEU A 535 10.52 -0.01 -18.14
C LEU A 535 10.19 -1.49 -18.41
N GLU A 536 9.84 -2.26 -17.37
CA GLU A 536 9.44 -3.66 -17.54
C GLU A 536 8.15 -3.78 -18.38
N ILE A 537 7.16 -2.92 -18.15
CA ILE A 537 5.93 -2.89 -18.95
C ILE A 537 6.22 -2.54 -20.42
N ARG A 538 7.02 -1.50 -20.66
CA ARG A 538 7.37 -1.04 -22.00
C ARG A 538 8.16 -2.08 -22.78
N LYS A 539 9.03 -2.83 -22.12
CA LYS A 539 9.75 -3.94 -22.74
C LYS A 539 8.83 -5.10 -23.12
N ASN A 540 7.95 -5.51 -22.21
CA ASN A 540 7.23 -6.78 -22.32
C ASN A 540 5.83 -6.66 -22.95
N ILE A 541 5.18 -5.49 -22.84
CA ILE A 541 3.82 -5.25 -23.33
C ILE A 541 3.83 -4.41 -24.59
N TYR A 542 4.56 -3.29 -24.56
CA TYR A 542 4.65 -2.37 -25.71
C TYR A 542 5.76 -2.75 -26.69
N ILE A 543 6.58 -3.77 -26.37
CA ILE A 543 7.70 -4.26 -27.18
C ILE A 543 8.63 -3.13 -27.62
N GLN A 544 8.82 -2.15 -26.73
CA GLN A 544 9.71 -1.02 -27.00
C GLN A 544 11.16 -1.42 -26.74
N ASP A 545 12.07 -0.83 -27.51
CA ASP A 545 13.51 -0.98 -27.30
C ASP A 545 13.95 -0.14 -26.10
N VAL A 546 13.74 -0.70 -24.91
CA VAL A 546 14.17 -0.15 -23.63
C VAL A 546 15.09 -1.14 -22.92
N ILE A 547 16.00 -0.57 -22.11
CA ILE A 547 16.94 -1.32 -21.28
C ILE A 547 16.24 -1.63 -19.95
N THR A 548 16.29 -2.91 -19.55
CA THR A 548 15.79 -3.42 -18.28
C THR A 548 16.92 -4.00 -17.44
N THR A 549 16.60 -4.48 -16.24
CA THR A 549 17.63 -5.01 -15.33
C THR A 549 18.16 -6.36 -15.83
N PRO A 550 19.50 -6.56 -15.92
CA PRO A 550 20.07 -7.85 -16.28
C PRO A 550 19.72 -8.96 -15.29
N LYS A 551 19.54 -10.18 -15.78
CA LYS A 551 19.26 -11.39 -14.99
C LYS A 551 20.45 -12.34 -15.03
N VAL A 552 20.71 -13.08 -13.95
CA VAL A 552 21.69 -14.19 -13.96
C VAL A 552 21.17 -15.28 -14.90
N VAL A 553 21.97 -15.67 -15.90
CA VAL A 553 21.59 -16.70 -16.89
C VAL A 553 22.35 -18.02 -16.70
N LYS A 554 23.56 -17.95 -16.17
CA LYS A 554 24.42 -19.12 -15.97
C LYS A 554 25.40 -18.87 -14.85
N GLY A 555 25.67 -19.90 -14.05
CA GLY A 555 26.80 -19.96 -13.15
C GLY A 555 27.63 -21.20 -13.41
N GLN A 556 28.93 -21.13 -13.10
CA GLN A 556 29.83 -22.27 -13.15
C GLN A 556 30.92 -22.11 -12.10
N ILE A 557 31.41 -23.23 -11.59
CA ILE A 557 32.61 -23.28 -10.73
C ILE A 557 33.83 -23.45 -11.64
N LEU A 558 34.86 -22.65 -11.41
CA LEU A 558 36.18 -22.82 -12.00
C LEU A 558 37.19 -22.74 -10.86
N ASP A 559 37.83 -23.88 -10.56
CA ASP A 559 38.70 -24.07 -9.40
C ASP A 559 38.00 -23.67 -8.08
N ASP A 560 38.51 -22.65 -7.39
CA ASP A 560 37.99 -22.11 -6.12
C ASP A 560 37.07 -20.88 -6.32
N MET A 561 36.64 -20.63 -7.56
CA MET A 561 35.84 -19.44 -7.92
C MET A 561 34.49 -19.80 -8.53
N VAL A 562 33.51 -18.92 -8.32
CA VAL A 562 32.22 -18.95 -9.03
C VAL A 562 32.21 -17.87 -10.10
N ILE A 563 31.82 -18.23 -11.31
CA ILE A 563 31.69 -17.32 -12.45
C ILE A 563 30.22 -17.23 -12.85
N LEU A 564 29.63 -16.05 -12.74
CA LEU A 564 28.26 -15.79 -13.18
C LEU A 564 28.22 -15.02 -14.50
N SER A 565 27.32 -15.41 -15.39
CA SER A 565 26.99 -14.72 -16.64
C SER A 565 25.58 -14.14 -16.57
N PHE A 566 25.36 -13.02 -17.27
CA PHE A 566 24.12 -12.24 -17.21
C PHE A 566 23.49 -12.06 -18.60
N SER A 567 22.21 -11.71 -18.63
CA SER A 567 21.44 -11.53 -19.87
C SER A 567 21.81 -10.28 -20.67
N ASP A 568 22.51 -9.32 -20.07
CA ASP A 568 23.01 -8.08 -20.67
C ASP A 568 24.24 -7.61 -19.88
N ASP A 569 24.84 -6.48 -20.28
CA ASP A 569 26.03 -5.90 -19.67
C ASP A 569 25.83 -5.51 -18.21
N ILE A 570 26.78 -5.91 -17.37
CA ILE A 570 26.85 -5.57 -15.95
C ILE A 570 28.08 -4.72 -15.62
N PHE A 571 27.94 -3.89 -14.59
CA PHE A 571 28.93 -2.93 -14.12
C PHE A 571 29.01 -2.93 -12.59
N GLY A 572 30.22 -2.72 -12.08
CA GLY A 572 30.53 -2.52 -10.66
C GLY A 572 30.91 -1.08 -10.41
N ASP A 573 31.94 -0.87 -9.60
CA ASP A 573 32.61 0.43 -9.48
C ASP A 573 33.50 0.75 -10.72
N GLU A 574 34.32 1.78 -10.63
CA GLU A 574 35.25 2.20 -11.69
C GLU A 574 36.32 1.16 -12.03
N ASN A 575 36.65 0.26 -11.10
CA ASN A 575 37.61 -0.83 -11.27
C ASN A 575 36.92 -2.16 -11.62
N GLY A 576 35.59 -2.16 -11.75
CA GLY A 576 34.78 -3.36 -11.94
C GLY A 576 34.57 -4.18 -10.67
N GLU A 577 34.97 -3.69 -9.49
CA GLU A 577 34.73 -4.36 -8.21
C GLU A 577 33.24 -4.36 -7.86
N VAL A 578 32.79 -5.46 -7.27
CA VAL A 578 31.41 -5.63 -6.81
C VAL A 578 31.41 -6.03 -5.34
N TYR A 579 30.60 -5.31 -4.55
CA TYR A 579 30.52 -5.51 -3.11
C TYR A 579 29.21 -6.20 -2.69
N ASP A 580 29.12 -6.56 -1.41
CA ASP A 580 27.98 -7.31 -0.84
C ASP A 580 27.69 -8.65 -1.52
N LEU A 581 28.77 -9.33 -1.94
CA LEU A 581 28.76 -10.74 -2.32
C LEU A 581 29.11 -11.60 -1.12
N GLU A 582 28.43 -12.73 -1.02
CA GLU A 582 28.67 -13.76 -0.03
C GLU A 582 28.81 -15.11 -0.72
N ILE A 583 29.73 -15.96 -0.27
CA ILE A 583 30.07 -17.26 -0.87
C ILE A 583 30.11 -18.34 0.22
N SER A 584 29.70 -19.56 -0.15
CA SER A 584 29.59 -20.70 0.77
C SER A 584 30.09 -22.00 0.13
N GLU A 585 30.75 -22.84 0.93
CA GLU A 585 31.17 -24.20 0.56
C GLU A 585 30.11 -25.28 0.87
N ASP A 586 29.16 -24.99 1.78
CA ASP A 586 28.15 -25.95 2.24
C ASP A 586 26.70 -25.48 1.99
N GLY A 587 26.53 -24.29 1.40
CA GLY A 587 25.24 -23.65 1.15
C GLY A 587 24.53 -23.15 2.41
N ARG A 588 25.19 -23.17 3.57
CA ARG A 588 24.61 -22.83 4.88
C ARG A 588 25.38 -21.72 5.59
N ARG A 589 26.71 -21.79 5.58
CA ARG A 589 27.60 -20.79 6.16
C ARG A 589 28.17 -19.92 5.07
N PHE A 590 27.83 -18.65 5.11
CA PHE A 590 28.23 -17.67 4.12
C PHE A 590 29.33 -16.76 4.66
N HIS A 591 30.29 -16.45 3.80
CA HIS A 591 31.41 -15.55 4.08
C HIS A 591 31.40 -14.43 3.03
N ASN A 592 31.73 -13.20 3.42
CA ASN A 592 31.91 -12.11 2.45
C ASN A 592 32.92 -12.52 1.39
N ALA A 593 32.61 -12.26 0.12
CA ALA A 593 33.42 -12.64 -1.03
C ALA A 593 34.04 -11.39 -1.68
N LYS A 594 35.19 -11.57 -2.33
CA LYS A 594 35.69 -10.62 -3.32
C LYS A 594 35.00 -10.91 -4.64
N ALA A 595 34.60 -9.88 -5.36
CA ALA A 595 34.03 -10.04 -6.68
C ALA A 595 34.48 -8.94 -7.65
N VAL A 596 34.73 -9.32 -8.90
CA VAL A 596 35.16 -8.41 -9.96
C VAL A 596 34.50 -8.79 -11.28
N ILE A 597 34.13 -7.78 -12.06
CA ILE A 597 33.60 -7.95 -13.40
C ILE A 597 34.74 -7.94 -14.39
N LYS A 598 34.81 -8.96 -15.22
CA LYS A 598 35.74 -9.06 -16.35
C LYS A 598 35.03 -9.72 -17.54
N ASP A 599 35.19 -9.16 -18.73
CA ASP A 599 34.59 -9.70 -19.96
C ASP A 599 33.07 -9.97 -19.83
N ASN A 600 32.36 -9.04 -19.18
CA ASN A 600 30.93 -9.11 -18.84
C ASN A 600 30.51 -10.36 -18.02
N LYS A 601 31.42 -10.87 -17.18
CA LYS A 601 31.16 -11.94 -16.21
C LYS A 601 31.59 -11.52 -14.83
N LEU A 602 30.86 -11.98 -13.82
CA LEU A 602 31.17 -11.73 -12.42
C LEU A 602 31.98 -12.92 -11.86
N TYR A 603 33.22 -12.66 -11.47
CA TYR A 603 34.11 -13.63 -10.84
C TYR A 603 34.07 -13.41 -9.33
N ILE A 604 33.77 -14.47 -8.57
CA ILE A 604 33.52 -14.40 -7.13
C ILE A 604 34.40 -15.42 -6.43
N SER A 605 35.13 -14.98 -5.40
CA SER A 605 36.06 -15.84 -4.65
C SER A 605 36.21 -15.44 -3.19
N ASN A 606 36.67 -16.38 -2.37
CA ASN A 606 37.12 -16.14 -1.01
C ASN A 606 38.31 -17.07 -0.72
N SER A 607 39.42 -16.52 -0.24
CA SER A 607 40.66 -17.29 -0.03
C SER A 607 40.54 -18.46 0.94
N ASN A 608 39.50 -18.48 1.76
CA ASN A 608 39.23 -19.55 2.73
C ASN A 608 38.22 -20.60 2.21
N ILE A 609 37.68 -20.44 0.99
CA ILE A 609 36.71 -21.37 0.38
C ILE A 609 37.34 -22.01 -0.85
N GLN A 610 37.55 -23.32 -0.82
CA GLN A 610 38.18 -24.08 -1.91
C GLN A 610 37.17 -24.75 -2.84
N HIS A 611 35.96 -25.04 -2.34
CA HIS A 611 34.91 -25.75 -3.09
C HIS A 611 33.58 -25.00 -2.96
N PRO A 612 33.42 -23.85 -3.63
CA PRO A 612 32.21 -23.06 -3.49
C PRO A 612 31.01 -23.76 -4.12
N VAL A 613 29.86 -23.74 -3.45
CA VAL A 613 28.60 -24.35 -3.94
C VAL A 613 27.46 -23.34 -4.07
N SER A 614 27.60 -22.16 -3.47
CA SER A 614 26.56 -21.13 -3.47
C SER A 614 27.16 -19.74 -3.36
N VAL A 615 26.56 -18.78 -4.08
CA VAL A 615 26.85 -17.35 -3.95
C VAL A 615 25.56 -16.55 -3.80
N ARG A 616 25.63 -15.46 -3.03
CA ARG A 616 24.52 -14.55 -2.80
C ARG A 616 24.97 -13.11 -3.02
N TYR A 617 24.10 -12.30 -3.63
CA TYR A 617 24.33 -10.87 -3.83
C TYR A 617 23.29 -10.05 -3.05
N ALA A 618 23.75 -8.97 -2.42
CA ALA A 618 22.91 -8.04 -1.68
C ALA A 618 22.04 -8.75 -0.61
N TRP A 619 22.59 -9.79 0.03
CA TRP A 619 21.88 -10.68 0.95
C TRP A 619 21.75 -10.12 2.37
N ARG A 620 21.29 -8.87 2.49
CA ARG A 620 21.07 -8.20 3.79
C ARG A 620 19.86 -7.29 3.75
N ASN A 621 19.21 -7.10 4.90
CA ASN A 621 18.11 -6.13 5.10
C ASN A 621 18.31 -4.81 4.36
N SER A 622 19.43 -4.15 4.65
CA SER A 622 19.97 -3.02 3.91
C SER A 622 21.43 -3.31 3.55
N PRO A 623 21.73 -3.68 2.29
CA PRO A 623 23.10 -3.92 1.86
C PRO A 623 23.84 -2.57 1.75
N PRO A 624 24.95 -2.37 2.48
CA PRO A 624 25.59 -1.05 2.60
C PRO A 624 26.29 -0.60 1.33
N ASN A 625 26.80 -1.52 0.51
CA ASN A 625 27.72 -1.26 -0.60
C ASN A 625 27.26 -1.90 -1.92
N ALA A 626 26.06 -2.47 -1.99
CA ALA A 626 25.53 -3.12 -3.20
C ALA A 626 25.58 -2.17 -4.42
N ASN A 627 26.47 -2.48 -5.35
CA ASN A 627 26.81 -1.63 -6.49
C ASN A 627 26.65 -2.32 -7.86
N LEU A 628 26.28 -3.61 -7.90
CA LEU A 628 26.08 -4.34 -9.14
C LEU A 628 24.88 -3.76 -9.90
N LYS A 629 25.14 -3.25 -11.09
CA LYS A 629 24.16 -2.53 -11.92
C LYS A 629 24.28 -2.93 -13.39
N GLY A 630 23.18 -2.79 -14.13
CA GLY A 630 23.19 -2.89 -15.58
C GLY A 630 23.45 -1.55 -16.25
N LYS A 631 23.22 -1.50 -17.57
CA LYS A 631 23.15 -0.25 -18.33
C LYS A 631 22.11 0.71 -17.71
N ASN A 632 22.32 2.01 -17.90
CA ASN A 632 21.51 3.09 -17.30
C ASN A 632 21.45 3.08 -15.76
N ASN A 633 22.44 2.48 -15.09
CA ASN A 633 22.54 2.38 -13.64
C ASN A 633 21.34 1.67 -12.96
N LEU A 634 20.63 0.79 -13.66
CA LEU A 634 19.59 -0.04 -13.05
C LEU A 634 20.22 -1.07 -12.10
N PRO A 635 19.81 -1.15 -10.83
CA PRO A 635 20.41 -2.09 -9.88
C PRO A 635 19.98 -3.53 -10.17
N LEU A 636 20.89 -4.48 -10.01
CA LEU A 636 20.50 -5.89 -10.01
C LEU A 636 19.75 -6.26 -8.72
N PRO A 637 18.79 -7.20 -8.76
CA PRO A 637 18.05 -7.61 -7.58
C PRO A 637 18.95 -8.39 -6.62
N THR A 638 18.53 -8.51 -5.36
CA THR A 638 19.05 -9.58 -4.48
C THR A 638 18.85 -10.92 -5.17
N PHE A 639 19.89 -11.76 -5.18
CA PHE A 639 19.80 -13.13 -5.69
C PHE A 639 20.66 -14.12 -4.91
N GLN A 640 20.27 -15.38 -4.97
CA GLN A 640 21.14 -16.53 -4.66
C GLN A 640 21.30 -17.40 -5.90
N TRP A 641 22.53 -17.84 -6.16
CA TRP A 641 22.87 -18.88 -7.11
C TRP A 641 23.41 -20.09 -6.35
N ASP A 642 22.94 -21.27 -6.73
CA ASP A 642 23.33 -22.57 -6.17
C ASP A 642 23.80 -23.47 -7.32
N ASN A 643 24.90 -24.20 -7.13
CA ASN A 643 25.50 -25.10 -8.12
C ASN A 643 24.72 -26.41 -8.33
#